data_AF-A0A2B4S4N6-F1
#
_entry.id   AF-A0A2B4S4N6-F1
#
_cell.length_a   1.000
_cell.length_b   1.000
_cell.length_c   1.000
_cell.angle_alpha   90.00
_cell.angle_beta   90.00
_cell.angle_gamma   90.00
#
_symmetry.space_group_name_H-M   'P 1'
#
loop_
_entity.id
_entity.type
_entity.pdbx_description
1 polymer ?
#
loop_
_entity_poly.entity_id
_entity_poly.type
_entity_poly.pdbx_seq_one_letter_code
_entity_poly.pdbx_strand_id
1 'polypeptide(L)'
;MRSTDDKAYLRPGTSEGFDKARNLRILTLSDHTKARKLPKYDWPEKMVYVTPGSHRVFTKSSVMNETEEKLITEDDRHYVFVRPKAIVGSSGTVWASETVRLRHEDPSAFEVDEPTPGSPQYSLGFRKCCARLHDDLFLYYDMTESDDLDKLSGETESNCKFFTYEKERAEHLKLRIDNLLQFCEDTEMSEHNRALFASQIIPVTKRILDAIDDLFKEEVDSMEKDARKDRILRVTSSCKHGLEVLGDLCLPPVKPRWADLTDAGPGVGVSNYEVRFRDAELARVHNSDYRVRCHRSRGDSGQGEAERTNSAISDALVDGATLEWEKYRRFEDLSEEEIKQLSLQSYEEYEKKRMEKNAWYVCSQVAERIDDAPVLKDYIKSKVSESPDELFFFNSVYLDNYRGASERNKEQAPGAAYFRKIESFMEDHYIRGELFMEFCRDACKESREESSNLCSWCSNNRWVGPETERIPQPVPDSNNPGHFMDIYQTESTGRTPDDYLPRKCIKDLYEEHSDSIRNDQDTMKSFCSKYNVEEKHVIAYVNHLKDIEIRKDIRTRAAQERRRQEAERTYKDFQWDNLIEGGKVQKLRVRELDLYLNKHGLTTVGRKLDKVKAIRCHYYRQNKETVITEELSSDEDDVEFEDEESESGEAESDDDYVFVDLDEQPEIGTSSTIQFVSDEQIFTVVVQDDFATRKSFSEKPPILN
;
A
#
# COMPACT_ATOMS: atom_id res chain seq x y z
N MET A 1 -15.24 5.02 14.17
CA MET A 1 -15.23 4.54 12.77
C MET A 1 -14.11 5.22 12.02
N ARG A 2 -13.62 4.59 10.97
CA ARG A 2 -12.63 5.16 10.06
C ARG A 2 -13.01 4.83 8.62
N SER A 3 -12.77 5.77 7.70
CA SER A 3 -12.91 5.56 6.27
C SER A 3 -11.64 6.00 5.55
N THR A 4 -11.21 5.24 4.53
CA THR A 4 -9.97 5.49 3.80
C THR A 4 -10.16 5.35 2.29
N ASP A 5 -9.51 6.21 1.49
CA ASP A 5 -9.56 6.17 0.03
C ASP A 5 -8.28 6.76 -0.61
N ASP A 6 -7.89 6.26 -1.79
CA ASP A 6 -6.59 6.49 -2.44
C ASP A 6 -6.65 6.94 -3.91
N LYS A 7 -7.57 7.87 -4.20
CA LYS A 7 -7.95 8.17 -5.59
C LYS A 7 -7.42 9.47 -6.16
N ALA A 8 -6.84 10.36 -5.35
CA ALA A 8 -6.30 11.61 -5.88
C ALA A 8 -4.94 11.33 -6.53
N TYR A 9 -4.83 11.49 -7.85
CA TYR A 9 -3.56 11.33 -8.57
C TYR A 9 -3.13 12.66 -9.19
N LEU A 10 -1.99 13.18 -8.75
CA LEU A 10 -1.39 14.38 -9.32
C LEU A 10 -0.20 14.01 -10.20
N ARG A 11 -0.17 14.62 -11.38
CA ARG A 11 0.92 14.48 -12.37
C ARG A 11 1.55 15.86 -12.59
N PRO A 12 2.53 16.25 -11.76
CA PRO A 12 3.22 17.53 -11.94
C PRO A 12 3.88 17.60 -13.32
N GLY A 13 3.94 18.81 -13.88
CA GLY A 13 4.56 19.03 -15.20
C GLY A 13 3.67 18.70 -16.40
N THR A 14 2.40 18.33 -16.20
CA THR A 14 1.44 18.11 -17.29
C THR A 14 0.26 19.08 -17.25
N SER A 15 -0.34 19.32 -18.42
CA SER A 15 -1.61 20.05 -18.55
C SER A 15 -2.79 19.33 -17.88
N GLU A 16 -2.70 18.01 -17.71
CA GLU A 16 -3.73 17.19 -17.05
C GLU A 16 -3.75 17.30 -15.52
N GLY A 17 -2.66 17.76 -14.89
CA GLY A 17 -2.42 17.61 -13.44
C GLY A 17 -3.44 18.30 -12.52
N PHE A 18 -4.19 19.27 -13.03
CA PHE A 18 -5.27 19.96 -12.30
C PHE A 18 -6.64 19.87 -13.00
N ASP A 19 -6.68 19.68 -14.32
CA ASP A 19 -7.91 19.82 -15.09
C ASP A 19 -8.82 18.58 -15.00
N LYS A 20 -8.28 17.39 -14.70
CA LYS A 20 -9.08 16.16 -14.48
C LYS A 20 -9.78 16.09 -13.13
N ALA A 21 -9.45 16.97 -12.18
CA ALA A 21 -10.11 17.00 -10.86
C ALA A 21 -11.55 17.55 -10.92
N ARG A 22 -11.99 18.11 -12.06
CA ARG A 22 -13.36 18.58 -12.27
C ARG A 22 -13.93 18.10 -13.61
N ASN A 23 -14.95 17.25 -13.54
CA ASN A 23 -15.99 17.19 -14.56
C ASN A 23 -16.95 18.41 -14.53
N LEU A 24 -16.57 19.52 -13.89
CA LEU A 24 -17.42 20.71 -13.73
C LEU A 24 -16.71 21.97 -14.25
N ARG A 25 -17.15 22.40 -15.45
CA ARG A 25 -16.84 23.68 -16.09
C ARG A 25 -17.31 24.86 -15.24
N ILE A 26 -16.58 25.29 -14.21
CA ILE A 26 -16.85 26.58 -13.56
C ILE A 26 -15.53 27.25 -13.19
N LEU A 27 -15.37 28.49 -13.70
CA LEU A 27 -14.27 29.46 -13.57
C LEU A 27 -13.21 29.42 -14.67
N THR A 28 -13.59 29.90 -15.85
CA THR A 28 -12.62 30.48 -16.80
C THR A 28 -12.13 31.82 -16.23
N LEU A 29 -10.82 31.98 -16.08
CA LEU A 29 -10.20 33.27 -15.70
C LEU A 29 -10.53 34.33 -16.75
N SER A 30 -11.06 35.47 -16.33
CA SER A 30 -11.45 36.60 -17.20
C SER A 30 -10.27 37.40 -17.75
N ASP A 31 -9.07 37.19 -17.22
CA ASP A 31 -7.84 37.86 -17.65
C ASP A 31 -6.96 36.91 -18.47
N HIS A 32 -7.04 37.05 -19.80
CA HIS A 32 -6.25 36.26 -20.75
C HIS A 32 -4.73 36.46 -20.63
N THR A 33 -4.26 37.51 -19.95
CA THR A 33 -2.83 37.70 -19.67
C THR A 33 -2.33 36.89 -18.47
N LYS A 34 -3.24 36.38 -17.64
CA LYS A 34 -3.00 35.45 -16.54
C LYS A 34 -3.36 34.00 -16.90
N ALA A 35 -3.88 33.76 -18.11
CA ALA A 35 -4.12 32.42 -18.61
C ALA A 35 -2.79 31.67 -18.74
N ARG A 36 -2.74 30.45 -18.18
CA ARG A 36 -1.54 29.60 -18.07
C ARG A 36 -0.73 29.58 -19.37
N LYS A 37 0.58 29.86 -19.30
CA LYS A 37 1.55 29.24 -20.22
C LYS A 37 1.67 27.77 -19.81
N LEU A 38 0.70 26.96 -20.21
CA LEU A 38 0.86 25.50 -20.14
C LEU A 38 2.10 25.14 -20.96
N PRO A 39 2.94 24.19 -20.51
CA PRO A 39 4.01 23.67 -21.34
C PRO A 39 3.41 23.21 -22.68
N LYS A 40 4.04 23.61 -23.79
CA LYS A 40 3.62 23.18 -25.14
C LYS A 40 3.75 21.65 -25.33
N TYR A 41 4.47 20.99 -24.41
CA TYR A 41 4.74 19.56 -24.39
C TYR A 41 4.65 19.05 -22.95
N ASP A 42 3.85 18.01 -22.72
CA ASP A 42 3.81 17.26 -21.46
C ASP A 42 5.05 16.34 -21.41
N TRP A 43 5.94 16.57 -20.44
CA TRP A 43 7.06 15.65 -20.13
C TRP A 43 6.78 14.99 -18.78
N PRO A 44 5.92 13.96 -18.73
CA PRO A 44 5.53 13.36 -17.46
C PRO A 44 6.68 12.58 -16.83
N GLU A 45 7.24 13.10 -15.75
CA GLU A 45 8.21 12.37 -14.94
C GLU A 45 7.49 11.56 -13.85
N LYS A 46 7.42 10.23 -14.05
CA LYS A 46 6.70 9.32 -13.13
C LYS A 46 7.21 9.38 -11.69
N MET A 47 8.49 9.70 -11.50
CA MET A 47 9.12 9.81 -10.19
C MET A 47 8.48 10.89 -9.32
N VAL A 48 7.96 11.96 -9.91
CA VAL A 48 7.32 13.07 -9.16
C VAL A 48 5.80 12.94 -9.08
N TYR A 49 5.22 11.81 -9.49
CA TYR A 49 3.79 11.58 -9.32
C TYR A 49 3.44 11.50 -7.84
N VAL A 50 2.35 12.17 -7.47
CA VAL A 50 1.92 12.29 -6.08
C VAL A 50 0.53 11.70 -5.92
N THR A 51 0.31 11.00 -4.81
CA THR A 51 -0.98 10.45 -4.43
C THR A 51 -1.37 10.94 -3.04
N PRO A 52 -2.37 11.84 -2.91
CA PRO A 52 -3.02 12.12 -1.63
C PRO A 52 -3.98 10.99 -1.22
N GLY A 53 -3.65 10.27 -0.16
CA GLY A 53 -4.48 9.28 0.51
C GLY A 53 -5.31 9.92 1.62
N SER A 54 -6.63 9.78 1.56
CA SER A 54 -7.55 10.34 2.55
C SER A 54 -7.86 9.34 3.66
N HIS A 55 -7.87 9.85 4.89
CA HIS A 55 -8.29 9.12 6.08
C HIS A 55 -9.29 9.98 6.85
N ARG A 56 -10.45 9.43 7.17
CA ARG A 56 -11.49 10.12 7.93
C ARG A 56 -11.80 9.32 9.18
N VAL A 57 -11.69 9.94 10.35
CA VAL A 57 -11.97 9.30 11.65
C VAL A 57 -13.16 10.00 12.29
N PHE A 58 -14.23 9.26 12.56
CA PHE A 58 -15.47 9.84 13.04
C PHE A 58 -16.23 8.94 14.03
N THR A 59 -17.04 9.58 14.85
CA THR A 59 -17.96 8.95 15.80
C THR A 59 -19.39 9.29 15.39
N LYS A 60 -20.33 8.36 15.63
CA LYS A 60 -21.76 8.62 15.46
C LYS A 60 -22.47 8.31 16.77
N SER A 61 -23.44 9.15 17.12
CA SER A 61 -24.39 8.87 18.17
C SER A 61 -25.79 8.71 17.62
N SER A 62 -26.57 7.93 18.32
CA SER A 62 -27.99 7.75 18.04
C SER A 62 -28.79 8.90 18.64
N VAL A 63 -29.62 9.52 17.80
CA VAL A 63 -30.61 10.52 18.22
C VAL A 63 -31.97 10.11 17.70
N MET A 64 -32.93 10.02 18.61
CA MET A 64 -34.33 9.79 18.27
C MET A 64 -34.93 11.06 17.68
N ASN A 65 -35.43 11.00 16.45
CA ASN A 65 -36.16 12.09 15.82
C ASN A 65 -37.60 11.65 15.52
N GLU A 66 -38.54 12.18 16.31
CA GLU A 66 -40.01 12.01 16.26
C GLU A 66 -40.52 10.56 16.35
N THR A 67 -40.01 9.63 15.53
CA THR A 67 -40.26 8.17 15.59
C THR A 67 -39.09 7.31 15.07
N GLU A 68 -38.04 7.91 14.49
CA GLU A 68 -36.93 7.18 13.87
C GLU A 68 -35.61 7.46 14.56
N GLU A 69 -34.83 6.41 14.78
CA GLU A 69 -33.45 6.52 15.23
C GLU A 69 -32.57 7.03 14.08
N LYS A 70 -31.93 8.18 14.27
CA LYS A 70 -30.98 8.74 13.31
C LYS A 70 -29.59 8.78 13.91
N LEU A 71 -28.63 8.26 13.17
CA LEU A 71 -27.22 8.41 13.52
C LEU A 71 -26.73 9.79 13.08
N ILE A 72 -26.29 10.61 14.04
CA ILE A 72 -25.64 11.88 13.79
C ILE A 72 -24.14 11.76 14.03
N THR A 73 -23.33 12.44 13.22
CA THR A 73 -21.88 12.51 13.45
C THR A 73 -21.60 13.48 14.59
N GLU A 74 -20.85 13.03 15.60
CA GLU A 74 -20.41 13.87 16.74
C GLU A 74 -19.03 14.45 16.48
N ASP A 75 -18.01 13.59 16.38
CA ASP A 75 -16.66 13.97 15.97
C ASP A 75 -16.42 13.57 14.52
N ASP A 76 -15.75 14.43 13.77
CA ASP A 76 -15.44 14.21 12.36
C ASP A 76 -14.07 14.82 12.03
N ARG A 77 -13.04 13.98 11.90
CA ARG A 77 -11.66 14.43 11.67
C ARG A 77 -11.18 13.94 10.31
N HIS A 78 -10.53 14.85 9.58
CA HIS A 78 -10.08 14.63 8.22
C HIS A 78 -8.55 14.73 8.14
N TYR A 79 -7.92 13.66 7.66
CA TYR A 79 -6.48 13.58 7.48
C TYR A 79 -6.14 13.21 6.05
N VAL A 80 -5.03 13.73 5.55
CA VAL A 80 -4.53 13.44 4.21
C VAL A 80 -3.03 13.15 4.28
N PHE A 81 -2.64 11.96 3.85
CA PHE A 81 -1.24 11.61 3.64
C PHE A 81 -0.85 11.77 2.18
N VAL A 82 0.18 12.56 1.92
CA VAL A 82 0.66 12.85 0.58
C VAL A 82 1.95 12.05 0.35
N ARG A 83 1.94 11.18 -0.66
CA ARG A 83 3.06 10.27 -0.96
C ARG A 83 3.58 10.40 -2.39
N PRO A 84 4.90 10.27 -2.60
CA PRO A 84 5.49 10.12 -3.92
C PRO A 84 5.26 8.69 -4.41
N LYS A 85 4.40 8.50 -5.42
CA LYS A 85 3.89 7.19 -5.84
C LYS A 85 4.97 6.19 -6.26
N ALA A 86 6.07 6.69 -6.83
CA ALA A 86 7.17 5.86 -7.29
C ALA A 86 8.07 5.32 -6.17
N ILE A 87 8.00 5.94 -4.98
CA ILE A 87 8.86 5.61 -3.82
C ILE A 87 8.02 4.93 -2.74
N VAL A 88 6.87 5.52 -2.40
CA VAL A 88 5.92 4.98 -1.43
C VAL A 88 4.66 4.56 -2.19
N GLY A 89 4.54 3.26 -2.42
CA GLY A 89 3.42 2.65 -3.13
C GLY A 89 2.13 2.60 -2.30
N SER A 90 1.03 2.24 -2.96
CA SER A 90 -0.24 1.95 -2.29
C SER A 90 -0.27 0.49 -1.85
N SER A 91 0.19 0.20 -0.62
CA SER A 91 0.27 -1.16 -0.07
C SER A 91 -0.34 -1.26 1.32
N GLY A 92 -0.71 -2.47 1.75
CA GLY A 92 -1.28 -2.72 3.08
C GLY A 92 -0.36 -2.25 4.22
N THR A 93 0.96 -2.40 4.06
CA THR A 93 2.00 -1.90 4.97
C THR A 93 1.94 -0.38 5.12
N VAL A 94 1.84 0.35 4.00
CA VAL A 94 1.76 1.82 4.03
C VAL A 94 0.49 2.28 4.75
N TRP A 95 -0.68 1.72 4.42
CA TRP A 95 -1.93 2.05 5.10
C TRP A 95 -1.90 1.78 6.60
N ALA A 96 -1.37 0.63 6.99
CA ALA A 96 -1.27 0.26 8.39
C ALA A 96 -0.30 1.17 9.14
N SER A 97 0.82 1.54 8.52
CA SER A 97 1.80 2.48 9.09
C SER A 97 1.20 3.88 9.25
N GLU A 98 0.48 4.38 8.24
CA GLU A 98 -0.29 5.64 8.32
C GLU A 98 -1.34 5.59 9.44
N THR A 99 -1.97 4.42 9.68
CA THR A 99 -2.93 4.23 10.79
C THR A 99 -2.27 4.42 12.15
N VAL A 100 -1.10 3.80 12.34
CA VAL A 100 -0.32 3.92 13.58
C VAL A 100 0.13 5.38 13.76
N ARG A 101 0.61 6.02 12.68
CA ARG A 101 0.98 7.43 12.70
C ARG A 101 -0.17 8.35 13.05
N LEU A 102 -1.40 8.10 12.58
CA LEU A 102 -2.57 8.90 12.96
C LEU A 102 -2.83 8.85 14.47
N ARG A 103 -2.66 7.69 15.10
CA ARG A 103 -2.73 7.60 16.57
C ARG A 103 -1.62 8.40 17.23
N HIS A 104 -0.39 8.32 16.73
CA HIS A 104 0.74 9.08 17.28
C HIS A 104 0.54 10.60 17.17
N GLU A 105 -0.17 11.05 16.15
CA GLU A 105 -0.41 12.46 15.87
C GLU A 105 -1.67 13.01 16.54
N ASP A 106 -2.70 12.19 16.67
CA ASP A 106 -3.95 12.59 17.31
C ASP A 106 -4.50 11.50 18.24
N PRO A 107 -3.83 11.25 19.39
CA PRO A 107 -4.24 10.25 20.37
C PRO A 107 -5.71 10.38 20.79
N SER A 108 -6.26 11.60 20.89
CA SER A 108 -7.66 11.83 21.25
C SER A 108 -8.68 11.24 20.26
N ALA A 109 -8.31 11.08 18.98
CA ALA A 109 -9.19 10.40 18.03
C ALA A 109 -9.22 8.89 18.26
N PHE A 110 -8.13 8.33 18.80
CA PHE A 110 -7.87 6.89 18.85
C PHE A 110 -7.95 6.27 20.25
N GLU A 111 -7.87 7.05 21.32
CA GLU A 111 -7.82 6.59 22.70
C GLU A 111 -9.08 6.99 23.47
N VAL A 112 -9.34 6.33 24.60
CA VAL A 112 -10.48 6.62 25.47
C VAL A 112 -10.13 7.78 26.41
N ASP A 113 -10.82 8.92 26.31
CA ASP A 113 -10.42 10.14 27.04
C ASP A 113 -10.46 10.00 28.57
N GLU A 114 -11.41 9.23 29.12
CA GLU A 114 -11.44 8.87 30.54
C GLU A 114 -11.91 7.41 30.72
N PRO A 115 -11.01 6.43 30.81
CA PRO A 115 -11.41 5.03 30.95
C PRO A 115 -12.07 4.76 32.30
N THR A 116 -11.66 5.45 33.36
CA THR A 116 -12.30 5.41 34.69
C THR A 116 -12.27 6.78 35.38
N PRO A 117 -13.27 7.13 36.22
CA PRO A 117 -13.25 8.37 37.00
C PRO A 117 -11.99 8.47 37.86
N GLY A 118 -11.23 9.56 37.71
CA GLY A 118 -9.97 9.79 38.44
C GLY A 118 -8.72 9.22 37.77
N SER A 119 -8.81 8.78 36.51
CA SER A 119 -7.63 8.39 35.72
C SER A 119 -6.63 9.56 35.60
N PRO A 120 -5.31 9.29 35.57
CA PRO A 120 -4.31 10.33 35.36
C PRO A 120 -4.56 11.10 34.06
N GLN A 121 -4.60 12.43 34.14
CA GLN A 121 -4.73 13.28 32.96
C GLN A 121 -3.34 13.73 32.50
N TYR A 122 -2.93 13.22 31.35
CA TYR A 122 -1.67 13.60 30.71
C TYR A 122 -1.90 14.62 29.59
N SER A 123 -0.96 15.56 29.44
CA SER A 123 -0.92 16.45 28.29
C SER A 123 -0.87 15.67 26.97
N LEU A 124 -1.46 16.25 25.92
CA LEU A 124 -1.52 15.62 24.60
C LEU A 124 -0.11 15.25 24.09
N GLY A 125 0.87 16.14 24.22
CA GLY A 125 2.25 15.88 23.81
C GLY A 125 2.89 14.66 24.50
N PHE A 126 2.60 14.46 25.79
CA PHE A 126 3.05 13.25 26.50
C PHE A 126 2.38 11.98 25.99
N ARG A 127 1.07 12.02 25.74
CA ARG A 127 0.36 10.89 25.12
C ARG A 127 0.94 10.55 23.75
N LYS A 128 1.26 11.55 22.92
CA LYS A 128 1.93 11.35 21.61
C LYS A 128 3.28 10.63 21.76
N CYS A 129 4.16 11.13 22.63
CA CYS A 129 5.48 10.51 22.85
C CYS A 129 5.35 9.08 23.40
N CYS A 130 4.44 8.84 24.36
CA CYS A 130 4.25 7.51 24.94
C CYS A 130 3.59 6.52 23.96
N ALA A 131 2.65 6.96 23.12
CA ALA A 131 2.02 6.10 22.11
C ALA A 131 3.04 5.63 21.06
N ARG A 132 3.91 6.53 20.58
CA ARG A 132 5.04 6.19 19.69
C ARG A 132 5.92 5.10 20.31
N LEU A 133 6.44 5.37 21.51
CA LEU A 133 7.31 4.43 22.20
C LEU A 133 6.63 3.09 22.44
N HIS A 134 5.40 3.10 22.97
CA HIS A 134 4.65 1.86 23.24
C HIS A 134 4.58 0.97 22.00
N ASP A 135 4.16 1.53 20.87
CA ASP A 135 3.91 0.75 19.66
C ASP A 135 5.22 0.21 19.06
N ASP A 136 6.29 1.01 19.04
CA ASP A 136 7.60 0.59 18.56
C ASP A 136 8.19 -0.53 19.45
N LEU A 137 8.09 -0.39 20.78
CA LEU A 137 8.55 -1.42 21.73
C LEU A 137 7.72 -2.69 21.64
N PHE A 138 6.39 -2.56 21.50
CA PHE A 138 5.50 -3.71 21.38
C PHE A 138 5.76 -4.47 20.09
N LEU A 139 5.92 -3.78 18.96
CA LEU A 139 6.20 -4.44 17.68
C LEU A 139 7.52 -5.22 17.76
N TYR A 140 8.61 -4.61 18.26
CA TYR A 140 9.88 -5.34 18.43
C TYR A 140 9.74 -6.53 19.39
N TYR A 141 9.05 -6.35 20.52
CA TYR A 141 8.84 -7.43 21.47
C TYR A 141 8.03 -8.58 20.86
N ASP A 142 6.90 -8.27 20.22
CA ASP A 142 6.03 -9.25 19.57
C ASP A 142 6.73 -9.92 18.39
N MET A 143 7.60 -9.25 17.65
CA MET A 143 8.35 -9.89 16.55
C MET A 143 9.40 -10.91 17.00
N THR A 144 9.76 -10.96 18.29
CA THR A 144 10.82 -11.84 18.79
C THR A 144 10.29 -13.26 19.05
N GLU A 145 10.53 -14.19 18.13
CA GLU A 145 10.15 -15.60 18.26
C GLU A 145 11.35 -16.53 18.48
N SER A 146 11.23 -17.48 19.41
CA SER A 146 12.34 -18.41 19.75
C SER A 146 12.81 -19.22 18.55
N ASP A 147 11.88 -19.65 17.71
CA ASP A 147 12.15 -20.51 16.55
C ASP A 147 12.94 -19.78 15.46
N ASP A 148 12.76 -18.46 15.33
CA ASP A 148 13.58 -17.64 14.42
C ASP A 148 14.97 -17.43 15.00
N LEU A 149 15.09 -17.18 16.32
CA LEU A 149 16.39 -17.07 17.00
C LEU A 149 17.18 -18.39 16.97
N ASP A 150 16.50 -19.53 16.95
CA ASP A 150 17.13 -20.84 16.83
C ASP A 150 17.68 -21.11 15.41
N LYS A 151 17.38 -20.28 14.42
CA LYS A 151 17.95 -20.36 13.06
C LYS A 151 19.21 -19.53 12.85
N LEU A 152 19.69 -18.85 13.90
CA LEU A 152 20.95 -18.12 13.89
C LEU A 152 22.21 -19.02 13.74
N SER A 153 22.06 -20.34 13.60
CA SER A 153 23.15 -21.29 13.32
C SER A 153 23.35 -21.48 11.83
N GLY A 154 24.51 -21.09 11.33
CA GLY A 154 24.98 -21.52 10.01
C GLY A 154 26.01 -20.55 9.51
N GLU A 155 27.24 -21.04 9.43
CA GLU A 155 28.41 -20.39 8.85
C GLU A 155 29.11 -19.38 9.77
N THR A 156 30.42 -19.53 9.83
CA THR A 156 31.39 -18.60 10.43
C THR A 156 31.49 -17.31 9.62
N GLU A 157 30.44 -16.95 8.90
CA GLU A 157 30.41 -15.94 7.86
C GLU A 157 29.54 -14.76 8.32
N SER A 158 30.00 -13.57 7.96
CA SER A 158 29.32 -12.27 8.10
C SER A 158 27.91 -12.21 7.46
N ASN A 159 27.42 -13.29 6.83
CA ASN A 159 26.28 -13.28 5.90
C ASN A 159 25.09 -14.17 6.35
N CYS A 160 24.92 -14.43 7.64
CA CYS A 160 23.74 -15.15 8.15
C CYS A 160 22.46 -14.29 7.99
N LYS A 161 21.65 -14.57 6.97
CA LYS A 161 20.39 -13.83 6.67
C LYS A 161 19.43 -13.67 7.86
N PHE A 162 19.37 -14.65 8.77
CA PHE A 162 18.53 -14.57 9.97
C PHE A 162 19.09 -13.54 10.96
N PHE A 163 20.41 -13.45 11.08
CA PHE A 163 21.04 -12.46 11.93
C PHE A 163 20.98 -11.06 11.31
N THR A 164 21.12 -10.95 9.99
CA THR A 164 20.90 -9.70 9.25
C THR A 164 19.50 -9.13 9.52
N TYR A 165 18.46 -9.95 9.38
CA TYR A 165 17.08 -9.56 9.71
C TYR A 165 16.93 -9.05 11.14
N GLU A 166 17.56 -9.72 12.12
CA GLU A 166 17.51 -9.29 13.52
C GLU A 166 18.28 -7.98 13.78
N LYS A 167 19.39 -7.74 13.06
CA LYS A 167 20.10 -6.45 13.11
C LYS A 167 19.25 -5.34 12.47
N GLU A 168 18.68 -5.55 11.30
CA GLU A 168 17.79 -4.58 10.64
C GLU A 168 16.59 -4.22 11.52
N ARG A 169 16.01 -5.21 12.21
CA ARG A 169 14.93 -5.00 13.18
C ARG A 169 15.35 -4.11 14.35
N ALA A 170 16.57 -4.30 14.87
CA ALA A 170 17.11 -3.49 15.94
C ALA A 170 17.54 -2.09 15.47
N GLU A 171 18.05 -1.97 14.25
CA GLU A 171 18.37 -0.70 13.61
C GLU A 171 17.11 0.14 13.37
N HIS A 172 16.04 -0.48 12.87
CA HIS A 172 14.74 0.16 12.72
C HIS A 172 14.23 0.68 14.07
N LEU A 173 14.26 -0.15 15.13
CA LEU A 173 13.89 0.29 16.47
C LEU A 173 14.74 1.48 16.96
N LYS A 174 16.05 1.47 16.69
CA LYS A 174 16.95 2.58 17.03
C LYS A 174 16.55 3.86 16.32
N LEU A 175 16.35 3.81 15.00
CA LEU A 175 15.88 4.94 14.19
C LEU A 175 14.58 5.53 14.75
N ARG A 176 13.62 4.67 15.10
CA ARG A 176 12.32 5.07 15.67
C ARG A 176 12.47 5.75 17.05
N ILE A 177 13.36 5.24 17.91
CA ILE A 177 13.65 5.86 19.22
C ILE A 177 14.37 7.20 19.06
N ASP A 178 15.33 7.30 18.14
CA ASP A 178 16.04 8.56 17.88
C ASP A 178 15.06 9.63 17.34
N ASN A 179 14.19 9.25 16.40
CA ASN A 179 13.12 10.11 15.89
C ASN A 179 12.13 10.53 16.98
N LEU A 180 11.80 9.63 17.92
CA LEU A 180 10.98 9.96 19.09
C LEU A 180 11.66 11.01 19.97
N LEU A 181 12.95 10.85 20.26
CA LEU A 181 13.69 11.78 21.11
C LEU A 181 13.73 13.17 20.48
N GLN A 182 14.00 13.26 19.17
CA GLN A 182 13.95 14.52 18.43
C GLN A 182 12.54 15.13 18.46
N PHE A 183 11.51 14.32 18.21
CA PHE A 183 10.11 14.77 18.25
C PHE A 183 9.71 15.34 19.61
N CYS A 184 10.19 14.75 20.72
CA CYS A 184 9.83 15.20 22.06
C CYS A 184 10.55 16.52 22.46
N GLU A 185 11.63 16.93 21.77
CA GLU A 185 12.25 18.25 21.98
C GLU A 185 11.30 19.38 21.56
N ASP A 186 10.63 19.21 20.41
CA ASP A 186 9.72 20.20 19.83
C ASP A 186 8.27 20.05 20.34
N THR A 187 7.98 18.98 21.09
CA THR A 187 6.63 18.71 21.58
C THR A 187 6.32 19.48 22.86
N GLU A 188 5.21 20.23 22.83
CA GLU A 188 4.68 20.91 24.02
C GLU A 188 4.15 19.90 25.06
N MET A 189 4.64 20.04 26.28
CA MET A 189 4.27 19.22 27.45
C MET A 189 4.10 20.10 28.67
N SER A 190 3.23 19.69 29.60
CA SER A 190 3.20 20.30 30.94
C SER A 190 4.54 20.08 31.66
N GLU A 191 4.88 20.94 32.62
CA GLU A 191 6.11 20.82 33.42
C GLU A 191 6.18 19.45 34.15
N HIS A 192 5.05 19.03 34.71
CA HIS A 192 4.93 17.71 35.35
C HIS A 192 5.22 16.57 34.37
N ASN A 193 4.61 16.59 33.18
CA ASN A 193 4.80 15.55 32.17
C ASN A 193 6.22 15.56 31.61
N ARG A 194 6.87 16.72 31.48
CA ARG A 194 8.27 16.83 31.06
C ARG A 194 9.21 16.22 32.09
N ALA A 195 8.97 16.46 33.38
CA ALA A 195 9.71 15.82 34.46
C ALA A 195 9.47 14.29 34.49
N LEU A 196 8.24 13.85 34.28
CA LEU A 196 7.88 12.44 34.19
C LEU A 196 8.59 11.75 33.02
N PHE A 197 8.57 12.39 31.84
CA PHE A 197 9.26 11.89 30.66
C PHE A 197 10.76 11.76 30.90
N ALA A 198 11.39 12.79 31.49
CA ALA A 198 12.81 12.75 31.80
C ALA A 198 13.19 11.70 32.85
N SER A 199 12.32 11.45 33.84
CA SER A 199 12.60 10.52 34.93
C SER A 199 12.27 9.06 34.61
N GLN A 200 11.31 8.80 33.72
CA GLN A 200 10.86 7.43 33.41
C GLN A 200 11.13 6.99 31.98
N ILE A 201 10.91 7.86 31.00
CA ILE A 201 11.00 7.49 29.58
C ILE A 201 12.44 7.54 29.06
N ILE A 202 13.19 8.61 29.36
CA ILE A 202 14.59 8.74 28.92
C ILE A 202 15.48 7.58 29.42
N PRO A 203 15.37 7.11 30.68
CA PRO A 203 16.15 5.95 31.12
C PRO A 203 15.81 4.67 30.37
N VAL A 204 14.53 4.48 30.00
CA VAL A 204 14.08 3.33 29.21
C VAL A 204 14.68 3.38 27.81
N THR A 205 14.56 4.51 27.11
CA THR A 205 15.11 4.65 25.75
C THR A 205 16.62 4.47 25.75
N LYS A 206 17.32 5.07 26.71
CA LYS A 206 18.77 4.91 26.85
C LYS A 206 19.17 3.44 27.06
N ARG A 207 18.48 2.72 27.95
CA ARG A 207 18.76 1.30 28.19
C ARG A 207 18.62 0.45 26.93
N ILE A 208 17.63 0.76 26.10
CA ILE A 208 17.38 0.06 24.84
C ILE A 208 18.47 0.41 23.83
N LEU A 209 18.79 1.69 23.66
CA LEU A 209 19.87 2.16 22.78
C LEU A 209 21.22 1.55 23.17
N ASP A 210 21.56 1.53 24.46
CA ASP A 210 22.78 0.89 24.97
C ASP A 210 22.81 -0.62 24.62
N ALA A 211 21.67 -1.32 24.71
CA ALA A 211 21.56 -2.73 24.35
C ALA A 211 21.67 -2.97 22.84
N ILE A 212 21.16 -2.05 22.02
CA ILE A 212 21.30 -2.07 20.56
C ILE A 212 22.75 -1.79 20.17
N ASP A 213 23.37 -0.75 20.72
CA ASP A 213 24.79 -0.44 20.45
C ASP A 213 25.69 -1.62 20.82
N ASP A 214 25.39 -2.34 21.90
CA ASP A 214 26.05 -3.59 22.27
C ASP A 214 25.85 -4.73 21.25
N LEU A 215 24.69 -4.81 20.59
CA LEU A 215 24.41 -5.78 19.52
C LEU A 215 25.17 -5.45 18.23
N PHE A 216 25.44 -4.17 17.96
CA PHE A 216 26.12 -3.69 16.76
C PHE A 216 27.64 -3.63 16.86
N LYS A 217 28.24 -4.00 18.01
CA LYS A 217 29.70 -4.13 18.12
C LYS A 217 30.23 -5.16 17.12
N GLU A 218 31.30 -4.83 16.41
CA GLU A 218 31.91 -5.68 15.36
C GLU A 218 32.21 -7.10 15.85
N GLU A 219 32.60 -7.26 17.12
CA GLU A 219 32.87 -8.57 17.70
C GLU A 219 31.66 -9.51 17.68
N VAL A 220 30.42 -8.98 17.73
CA VAL A 220 29.17 -9.75 17.75
C VAL A 220 28.97 -10.54 16.46
N ASP A 221 29.39 -9.98 15.33
CA ASP A 221 29.30 -10.64 14.03
C ASP A 221 30.19 -11.89 13.97
N SER A 222 31.21 -11.98 14.82
CA SER A 222 32.09 -13.15 14.94
C SER A 222 31.72 -14.12 16.08
N MET A 223 30.72 -13.78 16.90
CA MET A 223 30.31 -14.59 18.05
C MET A 223 29.60 -15.88 17.64
N GLU A 224 29.67 -16.88 18.52
CA GLU A 224 28.85 -18.08 18.42
C GLU A 224 27.35 -17.75 18.53
N LYS A 225 26.52 -18.61 17.94
CA LYS A 225 25.06 -18.48 17.89
C LYS A 225 24.43 -18.10 19.22
N ASP A 226 24.73 -18.83 20.29
CA ASP A 226 24.07 -18.63 21.59
C ASP A 226 24.39 -17.25 22.17
N ALA A 227 25.59 -16.73 21.89
CA ALA A 227 25.98 -15.40 22.33
C ALA A 227 25.34 -14.29 21.47
N ARG A 228 25.17 -14.49 20.16
CA ARG A 228 24.37 -13.58 19.31
C ARG A 228 22.91 -13.55 19.77
N LYS A 229 22.33 -14.72 20.03
CA LYS A 229 20.97 -14.87 20.58
C LYS A 229 20.82 -14.11 21.91
N ASP A 230 21.79 -14.23 22.81
CA ASP A 230 21.80 -13.51 24.09
C ASP A 230 21.86 -11.98 23.91
N ARG A 231 22.56 -11.45 22.89
CA ARG A 231 22.54 -10.01 22.55
C ARG A 231 21.16 -9.55 22.09
N ILE A 232 20.50 -10.30 21.20
CA ILE A 232 19.14 -9.96 20.75
C ILE A 232 18.15 -10.01 21.92
N LEU A 233 18.23 -11.04 22.77
CA LEU A 233 17.37 -11.18 23.93
C LEU A 233 17.56 -10.07 24.98
N ARG A 234 18.74 -9.45 25.06
CA ARG A 234 18.95 -8.24 25.89
C ARG A 234 18.14 -7.05 25.39
N VAL A 235 18.09 -6.84 24.07
CA VAL A 235 17.25 -5.79 23.46
C VAL A 235 15.78 -6.09 23.76
N THR A 236 15.31 -7.32 23.49
CA THR A 236 13.93 -7.74 23.77
C THR A 236 13.54 -7.57 25.25
N SER A 237 14.44 -7.93 26.17
CA SER A 237 14.21 -7.76 27.62
C SER A 237 14.13 -6.28 28.03
N SER A 238 14.88 -5.41 27.34
CA SER A 238 14.83 -3.97 27.57
C SER A 238 13.54 -3.35 27.02
N CYS A 239 13.07 -3.80 25.86
CA CYS A 239 11.75 -3.42 25.33
C CYS A 239 10.62 -3.86 26.26
N LYS A 240 10.66 -5.11 26.74
CA LYS A 240 9.69 -5.62 27.72
C LYS A 240 9.65 -4.76 28.99
N HIS A 241 10.81 -4.40 29.53
CA HIS A 241 10.88 -3.51 30.68
C HIS A 241 10.29 -2.12 30.38
N GLY A 242 10.54 -1.57 29.18
CA GLY A 242 9.93 -0.32 28.75
C GLY A 242 8.40 -0.40 28.68
N LEU A 243 7.84 -1.51 28.19
CA LEU A 243 6.41 -1.76 28.18
C LEU A 243 5.83 -1.86 29.60
N GLU A 244 6.55 -2.47 30.55
CA GLU A 244 6.14 -2.51 31.97
C GLU A 244 6.08 -1.10 32.57
N VAL A 245 7.11 -0.27 32.32
CA VAL A 245 7.15 1.14 32.76
C VAL A 245 6.01 1.96 32.16
N LEU A 246 5.72 1.78 30.86
CA LEU A 246 4.59 2.45 30.20
C LEU A 246 3.24 1.97 30.74
N GLY A 247 3.13 0.69 31.12
CA GLY A 247 1.95 0.14 31.77
C GLY A 247 1.66 0.78 33.13
N ASP A 248 2.70 1.04 33.93
CA ASP A 248 2.60 1.69 35.25
C ASP A 248 2.13 3.15 35.17
N LEU A 249 2.25 3.79 33.99
CA LEU A 249 1.72 5.13 33.75
C LEU A 249 0.19 5.15 33.61
N CYS A 250 -0.47 3.99 33.45
CA CYS A 250 -1.92 3.92 33.28
C CYS A 250 -2.43 4.87 32.16
N LEU A 251 -1.72 4.90 31.04
CA LEU A 251 -2.09 5.72 29.89
C LEU A 251 -3.48 5.35 29.37
N PRO A 252 -4.22 6.31 28.79
CA PRO A 252 -5.48 6.02 28.10
C PRO A 252 -5.35 4.87 27.10
N PRO A 253 -6.19 3.82 27.19
CA PRO A 253 -6.13 2.72 26.25
C PRO A 253 -6.62 3.18 24.87
N VAL A 254 -6.14 2.50 23.82
CA VAL A 254 -6.71 2.63 22.48
C VAL A 254 -8.17 2.21 22.52
N LYS A 255 -9.02 2.92 21.76
CA LYS A 255 -10.44 2.58 21.60
C LYS A 255 -10.53 1.11 21.19
N PRO A 256 -11.25 0.28 21.96
CA PRO A 256 -11.20 -1.16 21.80
C PRO A 256 -11.88 -1.66 20.53
N ARG A 257 -12.80 -0.86 19.98
CA ARG A 257 -13.66 -1.25 18.85
C ARG A 257 -13.48 -0.33 17.67
N TRP A 258 -13.15 -0.90 16.52
CA TRP A 258 -12.98 -0.17 15.27
C TRP A 258 -13.85 -0.74 14.16
N ALA A 259 -14.38 0.17 13.34
CA ALA A 259 -15.05 -0.17 12.10
C ALA A 259 -14.40 0.66 10.99
N ASP A 260 -13.74 -0.05 10.08
CA ASP A 260 -13.01 0.45 8.93
C ASP A 260 -13.87 0.29 7.67
N LEU A 261 -14.07 1.41 6.98
CA LEU A 261 -14.93 1.53 5.80
C LEU A 261 -14.06 1.87 4.60
N THR A 262 -13.84 0.89 3.73
CA THR A 262 -12.93 1.04 2.59
C THR A 262 -13.66 0.82 1.27
N ASP A 263 -13.02 1.21 0.17
CA ASP A 263 -13.42 0.69 -1.12
C ASP A 263 -12.74 -0.65 -1.40
N ALA A 264 -13.24 -1.38 -2.40
CA ALA A 264 -12.68 -2.66 -2.81
C ALA A 264 -11.46 -2.52 -3.74
N GLY A 265 -10.69 -1.44 -3.62
CA GLY A 265 -9.51 -1.20 -4.46
C GLY A 265 -8.37 -2.19 -4.21
N PRO A 266 -7.52 -2.49 -5.21
CA PRO A 266 -6.49 -3.54 -5.11
C PRO A 266 -5.43 -3.31 -4.01
N GLY A 267 -5.21 -2.06 -3.59
CA GLY A 267 -4.26 -1.70 -2.52
C GLY A 267 -4.84 -1.65 -1.11
N VAL A 268 -6.17 -1.72 -0.95
CA VAL A 268 -6.88 -1.54 0.35
C VAL A 268 -7.93 -2.63 0.62
N GLY A 269 -8.18 -3.48 -0.38
CA GLY A 269 -9.16 -4.55 -0.37
C GLY A 269 -8.92 -5.60 0.72
N VAL A 270 -9.99 -6.08 1.38
CA VAL A 270 -9.95 -7.30 2.23
C VAL A 270 -9.49 -8.56 1.48
N SER A 271 -9.48 -8.53 0.14
CA SER A 271 -8.88 -9.59 -0.69
C SER A 271 -7.36 -9.61 -0.61
N ASN A 272 -6.74 -8.45 -0.41
CA ASN A 272 -5.30 -8.30 -0.35
C ASN A 272 -4.73 -8.98 0.91
N TYR A 273 -3.73 -9.84 0.73
CA TYR A 273 -3.11 -10.59 1.82
C TYR A 273 -2.41 -9.67 2.82
N GLU A 274 -1.61 -8.73 2.34
CA GLU A 274 -0.84 -7.80 3.16
C GLU A 274 -1.79 -6.95 4.01
N VAL A 275 -2.90 -6.48 3.44
CA VAL A 275 -3.95 -5.76 4.19
C VAL A 275 -4.48 -6.57 5.37
N ARG A 276 -4.81 -7.85 5.15
CA ARG A 276 -5.33 -8.73 6.20
C ARG A 276 -4.28 -9.00 7.28
N PHE A 277 -3.05 -9.25 6.84
CA PHE A 277 -1.91 -9.50 7.71
C PHE A 277 -1.64 -8.29 8.62
N ARG A 278 -1.57 -7.09 8.04
CA ARG A 278 -1.34 -5.85 8.79
C ARG A 278 -2.52 -5.49 9.71
N ASP A 279 -3.76 -5.79 9.34
CA ASP A 279 -4.90 -5.57 10.24
C ASP A 279 -4.84 -6.47 11.49
N ALA A 280 -4.38 -7.71 11.33
CA ALA A 280 -4.11 -8.63 12.43
C ALA A 280 -2.97 -8.14 13.34
N GLU A 281 -1.88 -7.61 12.78
CA GLU A 281 -0.83 -6.95 13.58
C GLU A 281 -1.39 -5.75 14.34
N LEU A 282 -2.17 -4.87 13.69
CA LEU A 282 -2.81 -3.73 14.35
C LEU A 282 -3.74 -4.15 15.50
N ALA A 283 -4.48 -5.26 15.35
CA ALA A 283 -5.30 -5.80 16.42
C ALA A 283 -4.48 -6.17 17.66
N ARG A 284 -3.28 -6.75 17.45
CA ARG A 284 -2.35 -7.11 18.52
C ARG A 284 -1.70 -5.87 19.14
N VAL A 285 -1.15 -4.97 18.31
CA VAL A 285 -0.44 -3.74 18.74
C VAL A 285 -1.37 -2.82 19.54
N HIS A 286 -2.60 -2.62 19.08
CA HIS A 286 -3.57 -1.76 19.75
C HIS A 286 -4.37 -2.46 20.84
N ASN A 287 -4.09 -3.74 21.12
CA ASN A 287 -4.88 -4.57 22.03
C ASN A 287 -6.40 -4.44 21.77
N SER A 288 -6.80 -4.61 20.51
CA SER A 288 -8.18 -4.42 20.07
C SER A 288 -9.10 -5.50 20.65
N ASP A 289 -10.34 -5.13 20.96
CA ASP A 289 -11.40 -6.06 21.33
C ASP A 289 -12.16 -6.57 20.10
N TYR A 290 -12.42 -5.65 19.17
CA TYR A 290 -13.28 -5.92 18.04
C TYR A 290 -12.89 -5.02 16.86
N ARG A 291 -12.74 -5.61 15.68
CA ARG A 291 -12.48 -4.84 14.46
C ARG A 291 -13.33 -5.40 13.34
N VAL A 292 -13.98 -4.52 12.59
CA VAL A 292 -14.62 -4.89 11.33
C VAL A 292 -14.06 -4.01 10.23
N ARG A 293 -13.66 -4.62 9.12
CA ARG A 293 -13.38 -3.91 7.88
C ARG A 293 -14.39 -4.35 6.85
N CYS A 294 -15.08 -3.40 6.23
CA CYS A 294 -16.08 -3.70 5.20
C CYS A 294 -15.94 -2.77 4.00
N HIS A 295 -16.21 -3.35 2.83
CA HIS A 295 -16.25 -2.62 1.57
C HIS A 295 -17.64 -2.03 1.36
N ARG A 296 -17.68 -0.73 1.05
CA ARG A 296 -18.92 -0.08 0.65
C ARG A 296 -19.34 -0.51 -0.75
N SER A 297 -20.65 -0.56 -0.98
CA SER A 297 -21.24 -0.83 -2.29
C SER A 297 -20.85 0.25 -3.31
N ARG A 298 -20.45 -0.20 -4.51
CA ARG A 298 -20.05 0.70 -5.62
C ARG A 298 -21.19 1.64 -6.01
N GLY A 299 -20.87 2.93 -6.20
CA GLY A 299 -21.83 3.93 -6.70
C GLY A 299 -22.76 4.53 -5.63
N ASP A 300 -22.66 4.11 -4.36
CA ASP A 300 -23.33 4.79 -3.26
C ASP A 300 -22.56 6.06 -2.84
N SER A 301 -22.58 7.05 -3.75
CA SER A 301 -21.95 8.37 -3.56
C SER A 301 -22.49 9.14 -2.35
N GLY A 302 -23.65 8.73 -1.80
CA GLY A 302 -24.17 9.26 -0.54
C GLY A 302 -23.34 8.84 0.68
N GLN A 303 -22.68 7.68 0.59
CA GLN A 303 -21.93 7.02 1.66
C GLN A 303 -20.40 7.04 1.48
N GLY A 304 -19.86 7.69 0.44
CA GLY A 304 -18.40 7.86 0.26
C GLY A 304 -17.80 8.78 1.32
N GLU A 305 -17.64 8.31 2.56
CA GLU A 305 -17.25 9.14 3.69
C GLU A 305 -15.86 9.78 3.49
N ALA A 306 -14.91 9.04 2.92
CA ALA A 306 -13.60 9.53 2.49
C ALA A 306 -13.62 10.31 1.16
N GLU A 307 -14.55 10.00 0.24
CA GLU A 307 -14.70 10.73 -1.04
C GLU A 307 -15.03 12.22 -0.83
N ARG A 308 -15.69 12.56 0.28
CA ARG A 308 -15.92 13.95 0.70
C ARG A 308 -14.61 14.67 1.01
N THR A 309 -13.66 14.00 1.66
CA THR A 309 -12.31 14.52 1.87
C THR A 309 -11.59 14.68 0.52
N ASN A 310 -11.69 13.69 -0.37
CA ASN A 310 -11.08 13.77 -1.71
C ASN A 310 -11.61 14.92 -2.56
N SER A 311 -12.89 15.25 -2.42
CA SER A 311 -13.50 16.42 -3.07
C SER A 311 -12.87 17.72 -2.55
N ALA A 312 -12.69 17.83 -1.23
CA ALA A 312 -12.04 18.98 -0.61
C ALA A 312 -10.54 19.09 -0.98
N ILE A 313 -9.82 17.97 -1.10
CA ILE A 313 -8.44 17.94 -1.62
C ILE A 313 -8.40 18.57 -3.03
N SER A 314 -9.33 18.16 -3.89
CA SER A 314 -9.40 18.64 -5.27
C SER A 314 -9.63 20.16 -5.31
N ASP A 315 -10.54 20.69 -4.49
CA ASP A 315 -10.78 22.13 -4.43
C ASP A 315 -9.58 22.90 -3.84
N ALA A 316 -8.89 22.34 -2.84
CA ALA A 316 -7.71 22.96 -2.22
C ALA A 316 -6.52 23.10 -3.19
N LEU A 317 -6.38 22.15 -4.10
CA LEU A 317 -5.28 22.13 -5.07
C LEU A 317 -5.53 23.06 -6.27
N VAL A 318 -6.77 23.51 -6.50
CA VAL A 318 -7.15 24.32 -7.68
C VAL A 318 -7.10 25.82 -7.36
N ASP A 319 -5.98 26.28 -6.80
CA ASP A 319 -5.69 27.70 -6.55
C ASP A 319 -5.24 28.46 -7.81
N GLY A 320 -4.98 27.74 -8.91
CA GLY A 320 -4.50 28.27 -10.18
C GLY A 320 -2.98 28.40 -10.28
N ALA A 321 -2.23 28.11 -9.21
CA ALA A 321 -0.78 28.16 -9.17
C ALA A 321 -0.15 26.85 -9.69
N THR A 322 0.90 26.97 -10.51
CA THR A 322 1.65 25.80 -11.00
C THR A 322 2.40 25.13 -9.84
N LEU A 323 2.50 23.80 -9.86
CA LEU A 323 3.42 23.05 -8.99
C LEU A 323 4.81 23.10 -9.63
N GLU A 324 5.76 23.78 -8.98
CA GLU A 324 7.17 23.74 -9.36
C GLU A 324 7.74 22.39 -8.94
N TRP A 325 7.86 21.47 -9.90
CA TRP A 325 8.30 20.10 -9.64
C TRP A 325 9.83 19.94 -9.68
N GLU A 326 10.53 20.76 -10.45
CA GLU A 326 11.99 20.76 -10.57
C GLU A 326 12.60 21.87 -9.68
N LYS A 327 12.49 21.70 -8.36
CA LYS A 327 13.17 22.60 -7.40
C LYS A 327 14.68 22.41 -7.44
N TYR A 328 15.11 21.16 -7.36
CA TYR A 328 16.50 20.78 -7.45
C TYR A 328 16.83 20.53 -8.92
N ARG A 329 17.57 21.47 -9.51
CA ARG A 329 17.92 21.45 -10.93
C ARG A 329 19.06 20.48 -11.20
N ARG A 330 19.15 20.02 -12.45
CA ARG A 330 20.26 19.16 -12.87
C ARG A 330 21.61 19.84 -12.61
N PHE A 331 22.49 19.12 -11.92
CA PHE A 331 23.84 19.55 -11.55
C PHE A 331 23.91 20.75 -10.60
N GLU A 332 22.82 21.13 -9.92
CA GLU A 332 22.81 22.28 -9.01
C GLU A 332 23.84 22.15 -7.87
N ASP A 333 24.07 20.93 -7.40
CA ASP A 333 24.98 20.60 -6.30
C ASP A 333 26.40 20.20 -6.78
N LEU A 334 26.71 20.30 -8.09
CA LEU A 334 27.95 19.80 -8.67
C LEU A 334 28.74 20.90 -9.38
N SER A 335 30.05 20.92 -9.16
CA SER A 335 31.00 21.77 -9.88
C SER A 335 31.23 21.28 -11.32
N GLU A 336 31.76 22.15 -12.18
CA GLU A 336 32.11 21.76 -13.56
C GLU A 336 33.15 20.63 -13.61
N GLU A 337 34.08 20.60 -12.66
CA GLU A 337 35.08 19.54 -12.53
C GLU A 337 34.44 18.20 -12.17
N GLU A 338 33.49 18.19 -11.23
CA GLU A 338 32.75 16.98 -10.84
C GLU A 338 31.88 16.48 -12.00
N ILE A 339 31.23 17.37 -12.74
CA ILE A 339 30.45 17.03 -13.95
C ILE A 339 31.35 16.38 -15.02
N LYS A 340 32.58 16.88 -15.20
CA LYS A 340 33.53 16.32 -16.19
C LYS A 340 34.08 14.95 -15.77
N GLN A 341 34.11 14.65 -14.48
CA GLN A 341 34.62 13.39 -13.93
C GLN A 341 33.53 12.34 -13.65
N LEU A 342 32.26 12.72 -13.81
CA LEU A 342 31.12 11.85 -13.55
C LEU A 342 31.09 10.65 -14.51
N SER A 343 31.12 9.45 -13.93
CA SER A 343 30.81 8.22 -14.65
C SER A 343 29.31 8.14 -14.98
N LEU A 344 28.93 7.31 -15.95
CA LEU A 344 27.51 7.09 -16.27
C LEU A 344 26.73 6.55 -15.06
N GLN A 345 27.30 5.60 -14.32
CA GLN A 345 26.68 5.01 -13.14
C GLN A 345 26.48 6.06 -12.03
N SER A 346 27.53 6.84 -11.75
CA SER A 346 27.48 7.92 -10.75
C SER A 346 26.48 9.00 -11.16
N TYR A 347 26.31 9.26 -12.46
CA TYR A 347 25.29 10.15 -12.98
C TYR A 347 23.87 9.59 -12.80
N GLU A 348 23.65 8.30 -13.08
CA GLU A 348 22.35 7.65 -12.89
C GLU A 348 21.93 7.64 -11.40
N GLU A 349 22.86 7.36 -10.48
CA GLU A 349 22.62 7.44 -9.04
C GLU A 349 22.33 8.87 -8.57
N TYR A 350 23.08 9.85 -9.08
CA TYR A 350 22.84 11.26 -8.83
C TYR A 350 21.45 11.70 -9.32
N GLU A 351 21.08 11.32 -10.55
CA GLU A 351 19.78 11.65 -11.15
C GLU A 351 18.64 11.01 -10.33
N LYS A 352 18.79 9.75 -9.91
CA LYS A 352 17.80 9.06 -9.05
C LYS A 352 17.61 9.81 -7.74
N LYS A 353 18.69 10.15 -7.03
CA LYS A 353 18.65 10.91 -5.77
C LYS A 353 18.05 12.31 -5.96
N ARG A 354 18.39 13.00 -7.05
CA ARG A 354 17.81 14.32 -7.37
C ARG A 354 16.30 14.22 -7.60
N MET A 355 15.87 13.24 -8.39
CA MET A 355 14.44 13.04 -8.70
C MET A 355 13.65 12.66 -7.45
N GLU A 356 14.23 11.86 -6.57
CA GLU A 356 13.64 11.54 -5.26
C GLU A 356 13.50 12.79 -4.38
N LYS A 357 14.54 13.63 -4.25
CA LYS A 357 14.43 14.91 -3.53
C LYS A 357 13.33 15.80 -4.08
N ASN A 358 13.20 15.89 -5.41
CA ASN A 358 12.13 16.63 -6.07
C ASN A 358 10.75 16.02 -5.77
N ALA A 359 10.61 14.69 -5.78
CA ALA A 359 9.35 14.02 -5.48
C ALA A 359 8.86 14.32 -4.06
N TRP A 360 9.75 14.24 -3.06
CA TRP A 360 9.44 14.60 -1.67
C TRP A 360 9.12 16.08 -1.51
N TYR A 361 9.81 16.95 -2.23
CA TYR A 361 9.50 18.38 -2.24
C TYR A 361 8.09 18.66 -2.79
N VAL A 362 7.71 18.04 -3.90
CA VAL A 362 6.35 18.19 -4.44
C VAL A 362 5.31 17.67 -3.45
N CYS A 363 5.56 16.55 -2.78
CA CYS A 363 4.65 16.04 -1.74
C CYS A 363 4.48 17.05 -0.61
N SER A 364 5.56 17.70 -0.18
CA SER A 364 5.51 18.73 0.86
C SER A 364 4.68 19.93 0.42
N GLN A 365 4.90 20.44 -0.80
CA GLN A 365 4.09 21.52 -1.38
C GLN A 365 2.60 21.15 -1.50
N VAL A 366 2.30 19.92 -1.94
CA VAL A 366 0.92 19.43 -2.07
C VAL A 366 0.28 19.32 -0.69
N ALA A 367 1.00 18.80 0.32
CA ALA A 367 0.51 18.72 1.68
C ALA A 367 0.22 20.12 2.25
N GLU A 368 1.13 21.08 2.09
CA GLU A 368 0.94 22.47 2.53
C GLU A 368 -0.28 23.15 1.89
N ARG A 369 -0.60 22.85 0.61
CA ARG A 369 -1.80 23.39 -0.05
C ARG A 369 -3.10 22.76 0.44
N ILE A 370 -3.06 21.51 0.88
CA ILE A 370 -4.22 20.77 1.37
C ILE A 370 -4.46 21.05 2.86
N ASP A 371 -3.39 21.29 3.63
CA ASP A 371 -3.47 21.55 5.05
C ASP A 371 -4.35 22.78 5.34
N ASP A 372 -5.16 22.70 6.38
CA ASP A 372 -6.17 23.69 6.75
C ASP A 372 -7.21 24.00 5.64
N ALA A 373 -7.33 23.17 4.61
CA ALA A 373 -8.40 23.31 3.63
C ALA A 373 -9.76 23.00 4.27
N PRO A 374 -10.80 23.81 3.98
CA PRO A 374 -12.12 23.61 4.58
C PRO A 374 -12.76 22.31 4.09
N VAL A 375 -13.33 21.55 5.01
CA VAL A 375 -14.08 20.32 4.74
C VAL A 375 -15.37 20.31 5.59
N LEU A 376 -16.15 19.23 5.53
CA LEU A 376 -17.43 19.15 6.24
C LEU A 376 -17.23 19.29 7.75
N LYS A 377 -17.65 20.44 8.30
CA LYS A 377 -17.64 20.75 9.75
C LYS A 377 -16.25 20.81 10.41
N ASP A 378 -15.17 20.74 9.64
CA ASP A 378 -13.78 20.82 10.16
C ASP A 378 -12.81 21.27 9.04
N TYR A 379 -11.51 21.17 9.30
CA TYR A 379 -10.42 21.41 8.36
C TYR A 379 -9.58 20.15 8.16
N ILE A 380 -8.94 20.04 6.99
CA ILE A 380 -8.04 18.92 6.70
C ILE A 380 -6.72 19.10 7.44
N LYS A 381 -6.23 18.04 8.09
CA LYS A 381 -4.85 17.93 8.56
C LYS A 381 -4.03 17.13 7.54
N SER A 382 -3.14 17.79 6.80
CA SER A 382 -2.33 17.14 5.78
C SER A 382 -0.90 16.89 6.26
N LYS A 383 -0.32 15.76 5.85
CA LYS A 383 1.08 15.42 6.10
C LYS A 383 1.69 14.66 4.93
N VAL A 384 3.00 14.73 4.81
CA VAL A 384 3.76 13.84 3.91
C VAL A 384 3.92 12.47 4.58
N SER A 385 3.72 11.37 3.85
CA SER A 385 3.95 10.00 4.35
C SER A 385 5.41 9.80 4.79
N GLU A 386 5.65 8.85 5.69
CA GLU A 386 7.03 8.46 6.09
C GLU A 386 7.76 7.87 4.87
N SER A 387 9.09 8.00 4.85
CA SER A 387 9.92 7.28 3.87
C SER A 387 9.83 5.77 4.12
N PRO A 388 10.15 4.92 3.12
CA PRO A 388 10.11 3.47 3.30
C PRO A 388 10.85 2.96 4.54
N ASP A 389 12.01 3.55 4.85
CA ASP A 389 12.85 3.16 5.99
C ASP A 389 12.27 3.62 7.35
N GLU A 390 11.40 4.64 7.33
CA GLU A 390 10.76 5.19 8.53
C GLU A 390 9.37 4.63 8.81
N LEU A 391 8.79 3.88 7.85
CA LEU A 391 7.49 3.24 8.03
C LEU A 391 7.49 2.38 9.30
N PHE A 392 6.36 2.39 10.02
CA PHE A 392 6.22 1.60 11.25
C PHE A 392 6.51 0.11 11.03
N PHE A 393 6.09 -0.44 9.89
CA PHE A 393 6.36 -1.82 9.51
C PHE A 393 7.50 -1.91 8.48
N PHE A 394 8.72 -2.20 8.94
CA PHE A 394 9.90 -2.33 8.07
C PHE A 394 9.94 -3.63 7.24
N ASN A 395 9.28 -4.68 7.72
CA ASN A 395 9.46 -6.06 7.25
C ASN A 395 8.63 -6.43 6.00
N SER A 396 8.25 -5.48 5.16
CA SER A 396 7.40 -5.71 3.98
C SER A 396 8.05 -6.68 2.97
N VAL A 397 9.32 -6.47 2.64
CA VAL A 397 10.09 -7.34 1.74
C VAL A 397 10.19 -8.77 2.28
N TYR A 398 10.40 -8.92 3.60
CA TYR A 398 10.46 -10.23 4.25
C TYR A 398 9.10 -10.95 4.23
N LEU A 399 8.00 -10.21 4.43
CA LEU A 399 6.65 -10.74 4.34
C LEU A 399 6.33 -11.20 2.91
N ASP A 400 6.71 -10.44 1.89
CA ASP A 400 6.53 -10.81 0.49
C ASP A 400 7.35 -12.05 0.11
N ASN A 401 8.61 -12.14 0.59
CA ASN A 401 9.45 -13.31 0.41
C ASN A 401 8.86 -14.56 1.11
N TYR A 402 8.34 -14.40 2.33
CA TYR A 402 7.65 -15.47 3.05
C TYR A 402 6.39 -15.93 2.32
N ARG A 403 5.58 -14.99 1.83
CA ARG A 403 4.33 -15.26 1.11
C ARG A 403 4.61 -15.94 -0.24
N GLY A 404 5.65 -15.51 -0.95
CA GLY A 404 6.04 -16.06 -2.25
C GLY A 404 6.73 -17.42 -2.15
N ALA A 405 7.27 -17.78 -0.99
CA ALA A 405 7.90 -19.07 -0.76
C ALA A 405 6.87 -20.22 -0.74
N SER A 406 7.28 -21.38 -1.26
CA SER A 406 6.51 -22.62 -1.10
C SER A 406 6.38 -23.00 0.38
N GLU A 407 5.33 -23.73 0.76
CA GLU A 407 5.11 -24.16 2.16
C GLU A 407 6.33 -24.86 2.79
N ARG A 408 7.11 -25.61 1.97
CA ARG A 408 8.34 -26.27 2.43
C ARG A 408 9.49 -25.30 2.68
N ASN A 409 9.48 -24.15 2.01
CA ASN A 409 10.55 -23.15 2.05
C ASN A 409 10.20 -21.95 2.94
N LYS A 410 8.94 -21.76 3.34
CA LYS A 410 8.51 -20.69 4.25
C LYS A 410 9.36 -20.62 5.52
N GLU A 411 9.77 -21.75 6.08
CA GLU A 411 10.62 -21.81 7.28
C GLU A 411 12.03 -21.26 7.07
N GLN A 412 12.48 -21.14 5.82
CA GLN A 412 13.79 -20.59 5.48
C GLN A 412 13.76 -19.06 5.31
N ALA A 413 12.58 -18.43 5.32
CA ALA A 413 12.48 -16.98 5.31
C ALA A 413 12.85 -16.42 6.70
N PRO A 414 13.66 -15.35 6.79
CA PRO A 414 13.84 -14.63 8.04
C PRO A 414 12.49 -14.09 8.56
N GLY A 415 12.24 -14.20 9.87
CA GLY A 415 10.96 -13.83 10.48
C GLY A 415 9.82 -14.83 10.27
N ALA A 416 10.08 -16.01 9.73
CA ALA A 416 9.05 -17.00 9.40
C ALA A 416 8.20 -17.44 10.60
N ALA A 417 8.78 -17.58 11.79
CA ALA A 417 8.01 -17.94 12.97
C ALA A 417 7.07 -16.81 13.39
N TYR A 418 7.51 -15.55 13.29
CA TYR A 418 6.64 -14.40 13.50
C TYR A 418 5.50 -14.34 12.48
N PHE A 419 5.80 -14.49 11.18
CA PHE A 419 4.76 -14.46 10.14
C PHE A 419 3.73 -15.57 10.34
N ARG A 420 4.19 -16.79 10.66
CA ARG A 420 3.31 -17.91 10.99
C ARG A 420 2.44 -17.62 12.21
N LYS A 421 2.98 -16.97 13.25
CA LYS A 421 2.19 -16.57 14.43
C LYS A 421 1.04 -15.64 14.04
N ILE A 422 1.27 -14.68 13.15
CA ILE A 422 0.21 -13.78 12.68
C ILE A 422 -0.80 -14.51 11.81
N GLU A 423 -0.37 -15.41 10.92
CA GLU A 423 -1.28 -16.26 10.14
C GLU A 423 -2.18 -17.12 11.04
N SER A 424 -1.61 -17.80 12.03
CA SER A 424 -2.39 -18.58 13.01
C SER A 424 -3.31 -17.70 13.84
N PHE A 425 -2.88 -16.47 14.20
CA PHE A 425 -3.75 -15.51 14.88
C PHE A 425 -4.95 -15.13 14.01
N MET A 426 -4.74 -14.94 12.70
CA MET A 426 -5.82 -14.67 11.75
C MET A 426 -6.80 -15.84 11.67
N GLU A 427 -6.30 -17.06 11.50
CA GLU A 427 -7.13 -18.28 11.43
C GLU A 427 -7.98 -18.48 12.69
N ASP A 428 -7.42 -18.20 13.86
CA ASP A 428 -8.10 -18.39 15.14
C ASP A 428 -9.15 -17.32 15.45
N HIS A 429 -9.00 -16.07 14.94
CA HIS A 429 -9.81 -14.94 15.40
C HIS A 429 -10.67 -14.27 14.33
N TYR A 430 -10.28 -14.34 13.06
CA TYR A 430 -10.96 -13.62 11.99
C TYR A 430 -11.99 -14.49 11.27
N ILE A 431 -13.13 -13.89 10.95
CA ILE A 431 -13.97 -14.33 9.83
C ILE A 431 -13.68 -13.44 8.64
N ARG A 432 -13.65 -14.07 7.45
CA ARG A 432 -13.50 -13.36 6.18
C ARG A 432 -14.64 -13.74 5.25
N GLY A 433 -15.28 -12.71 4.70
CA GLY A 433 -16.11 -12.82 3.51
C GLY A 433 -15.49 -12.12 2.31
N GLU A 434 -16.26 -12.02 1.23
CA GLU A 434 -15.89 -11.42 -0.04
C GLU A 434 -15.65 -9.91 0.12
N LEU A 435 -16.51 -9.26 0.91
CA LEU A 435 -16.53 -7.80 1.09
C LEU A 435 -16.22 -7.35 2.52
N PHE A 436 -15.89 -8.27 3.42
CA PHE A 436 -15.58 -7.92 4.79
C PHE A 436 -14.57 -8.86 5.44
N MET A 437 -13.96 -8.38 6.52
CA MET A 437 -13.25 -9.18 7.50
C MET A 437 -13.59 -8.68 8.89
N GLU A 438 -13.77 -9.61 9.83
CA GLU A 438 -14.20 -9.33 11.19
C GLU A 438 -13.27 -10.04 12.17
N PHE A 439 -12.64 -9.26 13.05
CA PHE A 439 -11.92 -9.71 14.21
C PHE A 439 -12.82 -9.63 15.45
N CYS A 440 -12.85 -10.71 16.22
CA CYS A 440 -13.40 -10.69 17.56
C CYS A 440 -12.39 -11.31 18.54
N ARG A 441 -12.10 -10.60 19.63
CA ARG A 441 -11.29 -11.15 20.72
C ARG A 441 -11.94 -12.43 21.25
N ASP A 442 -11.13 -13.37 21.71
CA ASP A 442 -11.55 -14.67 22.24
C ASP A 442 -12.23 -15.62 21.24
N ALA A 443 -12.39 -15.25 19.98
CA ALA A 443 -12.95 -16.14 18.97
C ALA A 443 -12.14 -17.43 18.76
N CYS A 444 -10.87 -17.46 19.19
CA CYS A 444 -10.05 -18.67 19.25
C CYS A 444 -10.63 -19.79 20.13
N LYS A 445 -11.64 -19.49 20.97
CA LYS A 445 -12.40 -20.49 21.73
C LYS A 445 -13.19 -21.42 20.80
N GLU A 446 -13.59 -20.95 19.62
CA GLU A 446 -14.40 -21.69 18.65
C GLU A 446 -13.55 -22.67 17.82
N SER A 447 -12.30 -22.31 17.50
CA SER A 447 -11.40 -23.10 16.65
C SER A 447 -10.67 -24.24 17.40
N ARG A 448 -10.62 -24.20 18.73
CA ARG A 448 -9.81 -25.11 19.55
C ARG A 448 -10.68 -26.23 20.15
N GLU A 449 -10.56 -27.44 19.61
CA GLU A 449 -11.38 -28.64 19.92
C GLU A 449 -11.36 -29.09 21.39
N GLU A 450 -10.33 -28.73 22.18
CA GLU A 450 -10.27 -28.97 23.63
C GLU A 450 -10.70 -27.72 24.41
N SER A 451 -12.02 -27.64 24.63
CA SER A 451 -12.77 -26.61 25.36
C SER A 451 -11.99 -25.79 26.42
N SER A 452 -12.14 -24.45 26.31
CA SER A 452 -11.93 -23.39 27.32
C SER A 452 -10.62 -22.61 27.37
N ASN A 453 -9.56 -23.02 26.67
CA ASN A 453 -8.29 -22.29 26.74
C ASN A 453 -8.15 -21.27 25.61
N LEU A 454 -8.17 -19.99 25.99
CA LEU A 454 -7.78 -18.87 25.15
C LEU A 454 -6.37 -19.08 24.58
N CYS A 455 -6.08 -18.51 23.41
CA CYS A 455 -4.71 -18.42 22.92
C CYS A 455 -3.85 -17.60 23.91
N SER A 456 -2.52 -17.70 23.81
CA SER A 456 -1.60 -16.98 24.72
C SER A 456 -1.84 -15.47 24.72
N TRP A 457 -2.16 -14.89 23.56
CA TRP A 457 -2.47 -13.46 23.43
C TRP A 457 -3.78 -13.09 24.14
N CYS A 458 -4.88 -13.79 23.90
CA CYS A 458 -6.16 -13.54 24.57
C CYS A 458 -6.09 -13.81 26.09
N SER A 459 -5.29 -14.80 26.51
CA SER A 459 -5.10 -15.09 27.94
C SER A 459 -4.40 -13.95 28.70
N ASN A 460 -3.48 -13.26 28.03
CA ASN A 460 -2.70 -12.16 28.62
C ASN A 460 -3.39 -10.80 28.45
N ASN A 461 -4.33 -10.68 27.53
CA ASN A 461 -5.01 -9.42 27.22
C ASN A 461 -6.52 -9.57 27.40
N ARG A 462 -7.05 -8.92 28.44
CA ARG A 462 -8.49 -8.91 28.73
C ARG A 462 -9.22 -7.90 27.85
N TRP A 463 -10.52 -8.13 27.68
CA TRP A 463 -11.45 -7.15 27.12
C TRP A 463 -11.33 -5.80 27.85
N VAL A 464 -11.23 -4.72 27.08
CA VAL A 464 -11.17 -3.34 27.60
C VAL A 464 -12.56 -2.72 27.64
N GLY A 465 -13.33 -2.91 26.56
CA GLY A 465 -14.75 -2.58 26.48
C GLY A 465 -15.64 -3.76 26.90
N PRO A 466 -16.97 -3.62 26.74
CA PRO A 466 -17.88 -4.72 27.00
C PRO A 466 -17.55 -5.91 26.09
N GLU A 467 -17.79 -7.14 26.56
CA GLU A 467 -17.73 -8.31 25.68
C GLU A 467 -18.80 -8.19 24.58
N THR A 468 -18.46 -8.59 23.36
CA THR A 468 -19.39 -8.59 22.22
C THR A 468 -19.24 -9.89 21.45
N GLU A 469 -20.35 -10.34 20.87
CA GLU A 469 -20.36 -11.45 19.93
C GLU A 469 -20.12 -10.94 18.50
N ARG A 470 -19.88 -11.89 17.59
CA ARG A 470 -19.75 -11.62 16.15
C ARG A 470 -21.05 -11.07 15.58
N ILE A 471 -20.94 -10.25 14.55
CA ILE A 471 -22.10 -9.71 13.82
C ILE A 471 -22.83 -10.86 13.11
N PRO A 472 -24.14 -11.07 13.36
CA PRO A 472 -24.93 -12.02 12.60
C PRO A 472 -24.85 -11.72 11.09
N GLN A 473 -24.57 -12.75 10.29
CA GLN A 473 -24.46 -12.61 8.84
C GLN A 473 -25.84 -12.30 8.23
N PRO A 474 -25.95 -11.47 7.19
CA PRO A 474 -27.24 -11.07 6.63
C PRO A 474 -28.05 -12.27 6.09
N VAL A 475 -29.38 -12.25 6.28
CA VAL A 475 -30.33 -13.23 5.72
C VAL A 475 -31.38 -12.48 4.90
N PRO A 476 -31.68 -12.88 3.66
CA PRO A 476 -32.71 -12.22 2.87
C PRO A 476 -34.08 -12.29 3.54
N ASP A 477 -34.77 -11.15 3.61
CA ASP A 477 -36.13 -11.11 4.14
C ASP A 477 -37.13 -11.56 3.06
N SER A 478 -37.62 -12.79 3.20
CA SER A 478 -38.64 -13.36 2.31
C SER A 478 -39.94 -12.57 2.27
N ASN A 479 -40.25 -11.79 3.31
CA ASN A 479 -41.45 -10.96 3.40
C ASN A 479 -41.25 -9.56 2.81
N ASN A 480 -40.00 -9.13 2.61
CA ASN A 480 -39.65 -7.82 2.10
C ASN A 480 -38.59 -7.91 0.98
N PRO A 481 -39.01 -8.10 -0.28
CA PRO A 481 -38.10 -8.28 -1.39
C PRO A 481 -37.09 -7.12 -1.54
N GLY A 482 -35.82 -7.45 -1.77
CA GLY A 482 -34.69 -6.51 -1.80
C GLY A 482 -34.09 -6.13 -0.44
N HIS A 483 -34.63 -6.63 0.68
CA HIS A 483 -34.15 -6.34 2.03
C HIS A 483 -33.58 -7.59 2.72
N PHE A 484 -32.71 -7.36 3.71
CA PHE A 484 -32.24 -8.37 4.64
C PHE A 484 -33.02 -8.27 5.96
N MET A 485 -33.12 -9.39 6.69
CA MET A 485 -33.68 -9.40 8.03
C MET A 485 -32.89 -8.48 8.96
N ASP A 486 -33.57 -7.99 9.99
CA ASP A 486 -32.94 -7.23 11.05
C ASP A 486 -31.85 -8.08 11.74
N ILE A 487 -30.72 -7.44 12.07
CA ILE A 487 -29.57 -8.10 12.71
C ILE A 487 -29.97 -8.82 14.00
N TYR A 488 -30.91 -8.26 14.77
CA TYR A 488 -31.39 -8.83 16.04
C TYR A 488 -32.38 -9.98 15.84
N GLN A 489 -32.83 -10.21 14.59
CA GLN A 489 -33.73 -11.30 14.21
C GLN A 489 -33.00 -12.40 13.44
N THR A 490 -31.71 -12.22 13.18
CA THR A 490 -30.91 -13.11 12.35
C THR A 490 -30.15 -14.12 13.19
N GLU A 491 -30.23 -15.41 12.82
CA GLU A 491 -29.49 -16.46 13.51
C GLU A 491 -27.96 -16.29 13.32
N SER A 492 -27.22 -16.41 14.42
CA SER A 492 -25.78 -16.12 14.50
C SER A 492 -24.87 -17.35 14.44
N THR A 493 -25.40 -18.58 14.42
CA THR A 493 -24.60 -19.81 14.55
C THR A 493 -24.77 -20.77 13.38
N GLY A 494 -23.74 -21.57 13.10
CA GLY A 494 -23.79 -22.65 12.12
C GLY A 494 -23.79 -22.21 10.65
N ARG A 495 -23.40 -20.96 10.37
CA ARG A 495 -23.40 -20.38 9.02
C ARG A 495 -21.99 -20.14 8.51
N THR A 496 -21.80 -20.42 7.22
CA THR A 496 -20.55 -20.13 6.52
C THR A 496 -20.57 -18.68 6.02
N PRO A 497 -19.44 -17.96 6.06
CA PRO A 497 -19.35 -16.60 5.50
C PRO A 497 -19.92 -16.53 4.08
N ASP A 498 -20.65 -15.45 3.78
CA ASP A 498 -21.23 -15.15 2.47
C ASP A 498 -22.28 -16.14 1.94
N ASP A 499 -22.82 -17.05 2.77
CA ASP A 499 -23.82 -18.06 2.37
C ASP A 499 -25.09 -17.50 1.71
N TYR A 500 -25.44 -16.23 2.01
CA TYR A 500 -26.51 -15.47 1.37
C TYR A 500 -26.05 -14.26 0.57
N LEU A 501 -24.74 -14.08 0.36
CA LEU A 501 -24.23 -13.03 -0.51
C LEU A 501 -24.43 -13.45 -1.97
N PRO A 502 -25.35 -12.81 -2.73
CA PRO A 502 -25.74 -13.32 -4.04
C PRO A 502 -24.55 -13.38 -5.01
N ARG A 503 -23.65 -12.41 -4.92
CA ARG A 503 -22.47 -12.32 -5.77
C ARG A 503 -21.54 -13.53 -5.61
N LYS A 504 -21.16 -13.86 -4.38
CA LYS A 504 -20.34 -15.03 -4.05
C LYS A 504 -21.01 -16.32 -4.50
N CYS A 505 -22.29 -16.50 -4.18
CA CYS A 505 -23.02 -17.71 -4.57
C CYS A 505 -23.16 -17.88 -6.09
N ILE A 506 -23.34 -16.80 -6.87
CA ILE A 506 -23.33 -16.89 -8.35
C ILE A 506 -21.96 -17.33 -8.84
N LYS A 507 -20.89 -16.79 -8.26
CA LYS A 507 -19.52 -17.14 -8.65
C LYS A 507 -19.24 -18.62 -8.41
N ASP A 508 -19.57 -19.14 -7.23
CA ASP A 508 -19.40 -20.56 -6.91
C ASP A 508 -20.21 -21.46 -7.86
N LEU A 509 -21.47 -21.10 -8.13
CA LEU A 509 -22.30 -21.81 -9.11
C LEU A 509 -21.75 -21.74 -10.54
N TYR A 510 -21.11 -20.63 -10.92
CA TYR A 510 -20.49 -20.46 -12.24
C TYR A 510 -19.24 -21.34 -12.36
N GLU A 511 -18.40 -21.38 -11.33
CA GLU A 511 -17.20 -22.23 -11.29
C GLU A 511 -17.57 -23.72 -11.33
N GLU A 512 -18.64 -24.12 -10.63
CA GLU A 512 -19.12 -25.49 -10.66
C GLU A 512 -19.78 -25.84 -12.00
N HIS A 513 -20.57 -24.94 -12.58
CA HIS A 513 -21.46 -25.23 -13.72
C HIS A 513 -21.47 -24.07 -14.75
N SER A 514 -20.35 -23.86 -15.43
CA SER A 514 -20.00 -22.71 -16.31
C SER A 514 -21.08 -22.17 -17.27
N ASP A 515 -22.11 -22.95 -17.61
CA ASP A 515 -23.20 -22.55 -18.49
C ASP A 515 -24.63 -22.83 -17.97
N SER A 516 -24.81 -23.42 -16.79
CA SER A 516 -26.13 -23.88 -16.34
C SER A 516 -27.06 -22.74 -15.90
N ILE A 517 -26.53 -21.74 -15.17
CA ILE A 517 -27.33 -20.64 -14.58
C ILE A 517 -28.08 -19.84 -15.65
N ARG A 518 -27.46 -19.61 -16.82
CA ARG A 518 -28.06 -18.81 -17.90
C ARG A 518 -29.03 -19.62 -18.76
N ASN A 519 -28.80 -20.92 -18.91
CA ASN A 519 -29.53 -21.76 -19.85
C ASN A 519 -30.71 -22.49 -19.19
N ASP A 520 -30.71 -22.62 -17.87
CA ASP A 520 -31.81 -23.18 -17.10
C ASP A 520 -32.63 -22.10 -16.39
N GLN A 521 -33.82 -21.83 -16.92
CA GLN A 521 -34.76 -20.87 -16.35
C GLN A 521 -35.23 -21.25 -14.94
N ASP A 522 -35.26 -22.54 -14.59
CA ASP A 522 -35.71 -22.99 -13.28
C ASP A 522 -34.62 -22.77 -12.23
N THR A 523 -33.35 -23.04 -12.58
CA THR A 523 -32.19 -22.67 -11.74
C THR A 523 -32.13 -21.16 -11.51
N MET A 524 -32.31 -20.33 -12.55
CA MET A 524 -32.32 -18.87 -12.43
C MET A 524 -33.43 -18.37 -11.48
N LYS A 525 -34.67 -18.85 -11.65
CA LYS A 525 -35.80 -18.45 -10.80
C LYS A 525 -35.61 -18.90 -9.34
N SER A 526 -35.11 -20.12 -9.14
CA SER A 526 -34.79 -20.65 -7.81
C SER A 526 -33.73 -19.78 -7.12
N PHE A 527 -32.68 -19.39 -7.86
CA PHE A 527 -31.63 -18.50 -7.36
C PHE A 527 -32.20 -17.13 -6.98
N CYS A 528 -32.93 -16.46 -7.88
CA CYS A 528 -33.51 -15.14 -7.64
C CYS A 528 -34.43 -15.15 -6.42
N SER A 529 -35.23 -16.20 -6.25
CA SER A 529 -36.12 -16.36 -5.10
C SER A 529 -35.36 -16.60 -3.80
N LYS A 530 -34.30 -17.42 -3.80
CA LYS A 530 -33.53 -17.75 -2.60
C LYS A 530 -32.72 -16.56 -2.08
N TYR A 531 -32.10 -15.81 -3.00
CA TYR A 531 -31.17 -14.73 -2.66
C TYR A 531 -31.80 -13.34 -2.74
N ASN A 532 -33.08 -13.25 -3.10
CA ASN A 532 -33.84 -12.00 -3.16
C ASN A 532 -33.21 -10.96 -4.10
N VAL A 533 -32.80 -11.41 -5.29
CA VAL A 533 -32.14 -10.59 -6.33
C VAL A 533 -32.92 -10.65 -7.63
N GLU A 534 -33.01 -9.52 -8.34
CA GLU A 534 -33.62 -9.48 -9.67
C GLU A 534 -32.77 -10.19 -10.73
N GLU A 535 -33.44 -10.95 -11.60
CA GLU A 535 -32.84 -11.72 -12.71
C GLU A 535 -31.88 -10.88 -13.58
N LYS A 536 -32.22 -9.60 -13.82
CA LYS A 536 -31.37 -8.70 -14.62
C LYS A 536 -29.95 -8.55 -14.05
N HIS A 537 -29.82 -8.54 -12.72
CA HIS A 537 -28.53 -8.38 -12.04
C HIS A 537 -27.73 -9.68 -12.09
N VAL A 538 -28.40 -10.83 -11.95
CA VAL A 538 -27.77 -12.16 -12.09
C VAL A 538 -27.22 -12.34 -13.50
N ILE A 539 -28.02 -12.04 -14.54
CA ILE A 539 -27.59 -12.11 -15.94
C ILE A 539 -26.40 -11.18 -16.22
N ALA A 540 -26.48 -9.93 -15.74
CA ALA A 540 -25.39 -8.97 -15.90
C ALA A 540 -24.08 -9.48 -15.29
N TYR A 541 -24.15 -10.07 -14.08
CA TYR A 541 -22.98 -10.59 -13.40
C TYR A 541 -22.42 -11.85 -14.06
N VAL A 542 -23.26 -12.79 -14.50
CA VAL A 542 -22.80 -13.98 -15.25
C VAL A 542 -22.11 -13.57 -16.56
N ASN A 543 -22.63 -12.57 -17.28
CA ASN A 543 -21.97 -12.05 -18.48
C ASN A 543 -20.62 -11.39 -18.16
N HIS A 544 -20.51 -10.73 -17.01
CA HIS A 544 -19.25 -10.17 -16.54
C HIS A 544 -18.22 -11.26 -16.23
N LEU A 545 -18.60 -12.35 -15.56
CA LEU A 545 -17.72 -13.50 -15.31
C LEU A 545 -17.21 -14.12 -16.63
N LYS A 546 -18.09 -14.26 -17.62
CA LYS A 546 -17.72 -14.71 -18.98
C LYS A 546 -16.72 -13.77 -19.65
N ASP A 547 -16.92 -12.47 -19.54
CA ASP A 547 -15.98 -11.48 -20.09
C ASP A 547 -14.62 -11.55 -19.39
N ILE A 548 -14.59 -11.71 -18.07
CA ILE A 548 -13.35 -11.92 -17.30
C ILE A 548 -12.61 -13.15 -17.82
N GLU A 549 -13.30 -14.29 -17.98
CA GLU A 549 -12.74 -15.53 -18.48
C GLU A 549 -12.17 -15.37 -19.90
N ILE A 550 -12.92 -14.75 -20.81
CA ILE A 550 -12.46 -14.45 -22.18
C ILE A 550 -11.21 -13.57 -22.17
N ARG A 551 -11.17 -12.53 -21.32
CA ARG A 551 -9.99 -11.66 -21.18
C ARG A 551 -8.80 -12.43 -20.61
N LYS A 552 -9.01 -13.30 -19.62
CA LYS A 552 -7.96 -14.18 -19.06
C LYS A 552 -7.40 -15.06 -20.19
N ASP A 553 -8.25 -15.68 -21.00
CA ASP A 553 -7.84 -16.49 -22.14
C ASP A 553 -7.08 -15.71 -23.22
N ILE A 554 -7.50 -14.49 -23.52
CA ILE A 554 -6.76 -13.60 -24.45
C ILE A 554 -5.36 -13.31 -23.89
N ARG A 555 -5.25 -12.96 -22.60
CA ARG A 555 -3.95 -12.69 -21.95
C ARG A 555 -3.06 -13.93 -21.94
N THR A 556 -3.61 -15.09 -21.58
CA THR A 556 -2.89 -16.37 -21.56
C THR A 556 -2.38 -16.74 -22.95
N ARG A 557 -3.22 -16.62 -23.99
CA ARG A 557 -2.81 -16.87 -25.38
C ARG A 557 -1.75 -15.88 -25.84
N ALA A 558 -1.89 -14.59 -25.53
CA ALA A 558 -0.87 -13.59 -25.86
C ALA A 558 0.47 -13.86 -25.14
N ALA A 559 0.43 -14.29 -23.87
CA ALA A 559 1.63 -14.68 -23.12
C ALA A 559 2.28 -15.95 -23.68
N GLN A 560 1.49 -16.96 -24.04
CA GLN A 560 1.98 -18.18 -24.70
C GLN A 560 2.60 -17.86 -26.07
N GLU A 561 1.96 -17.00 -26.86
CA GLU A 561 2.48 -16.56 -28.15
C GLU A 561 3.79 -15.79 -27.99
N ARG A 562 3.89 -14.86 -27.02
CA ARG A 562 5.16 -14.19 -26.69
C ARG A 562 6.24 -15.19 -26.30
N ARG A 563 5.93 -16.15 -25.43
CA ARG A 563 6.87 -17.23 -25.04
C ARG A 563 7.30 -18.09 -26.23
N ARG A 564 6.38 -18.36 -27.18
CA ARG A 564 6.69 -19.12 -28.40
C ARG A 564 7.59 -18.31 -29.33
N GLN A 565 7.26 -17.04 -29.59
CA GLN A 565 8.08 -16.13 -30.38
C GLN A 565 9.47 -15.95 -29.77
N GLU A 566 9.57 -15.84 -28.45
CA GLU A 566 10.83 -15.80 -27.71
C GLU A 566 11.62 -17.10 -27.82
N ALA A 567 10.97 -18.27 -27.78
CA ALA A 567 11.62 -19.57 -27.95
C ALA A 567 12.08 -19.85 -29.39
N GLU A 568 11.42 -19.25 -30.38
CA GLU A 568 11.78 -19.33 -31.80
C GLU A 568 12.94 -18.37 -32.17
N ARG A 569 13.30 -17.42 -31.29
CA ARG A 569 14.45 -16.55 -31.51
C ARG A 569 15.74 -17.36 -31.58
N THR A 570 16.54 -17.01 -32.58
CA THR A 570 17.85 -17.57 -32.86
C THR A 570 18.93 -16.51 -32.66
N TYR A 571 20.19 -16.93 -32.71
CA TYR A 571 21.33 -16.02 -32.64
C TYR A 571 21.22 -14.82 -33.60
N LYS A 572 20.60 -14.98 -34.78
CA LYS A 572 20.52 -13.93 -35.81
C LYS A 572 19.51 -12.82 -35.50
N ASP A 573 18.59 -13.07 -34.57
CA ASP A 573 17.52 -12.13 -34.23
C ASP A 573 17.99 -11.02 -33.28
N PHE A 574 19.21 -11.14 -32.78
CA PHE A 574 19.83 -10.19 -31.87
C PHE A 574 20.94 -9.41 -32.58
N GLN A 575 20.89 -8.08 -32.49
CA GLN A 575 22.00 -7.21 -32.88
C GLN A 575 23.02 -7.17 -31.74
N TRP A 576 23.83 -8.23 -31.65
CA TRP A 576 24.75 -8.44 -30.53
C TRP A 576 25.73 -7.29 -30.32
N ASP A 577 26.24 -6.68 -31.38
CA ASP A 577 27.13 -5.51 -31.30
C ASP A 577 26.49 -4.38 -30.48
N ASN A 578 25.28 -3.96 -30.88
CA ASN A 578 24.52 -2.90 -30.21
C ASN A 578 24.13 -3.28 -28.77
N LEU A 579 23.84 -4.55 -28.51
CA LEU A 579 23.48 -5.03 -27.18
C LEU A 579 24.69 -5.03 -26.24
N ILE A 580 25.87 -5.37 -26.74
CA ILE A 580 27.10 -5.50 -25.95
C ILE A 580 27.71 -4.12 -25.69
N GLU A 581 27.86 -3.30 -26.72
CA GLU A 581 28.37 -1.92 -26.62
C GLU A 581 27.41 -1.02 -25.84
N GLY A 582 26.10 -1.20 -26.03
CA GLY A 582 25.06 -0.46 -25.31
C GLY A 582 24.79 -0.96 -23.88
N GLY A 583 25.55 -1.93 -23.37
CA GLY A 583 25.39 -2.45 -22.01
C GLY A 583 24.11 -3.26 -21.75
N LYS A 584 23.30 -3.54 -22.78
CA LYS A 584 21.98 -4.17 -22.65
C LYS A 584 22.01 -5.70 -22.62
N VAL A 585 23.16 -6.34 -22.84
CA VAL A 585 23.29 -7.81 -22.75
C VAL A 585 22.87 -8.37 -21.40
N GLN A 586 23.07 -7.65 -20.29
CA GLN A 586 22.64 -8.12 -18.96
C GLN A 586 21.11 -8.25 -18.81
N LYS A 587 20.34 -7.58 -19.67
CA LYS A 587 18.88 -7.63 -19.69
C LYS A 587 18.33 -8.85 -20.44
N LEU A 588 19.16 -9.55 -21.22
CA LEU A 588 18.77 -10.78 -21.90
C LEU A 588 18.60 -11.92 -20.90
N ARG A 589 17.70 -12.86 -21.18
CA ARG A 589 17.51 -14.06 -20.36
C ARG A 589 18.63 -15.06 -20.59
N VAL A 590 18.84 -15.96 -19.63
CA VAL A 590 19.88 -17.00 -19.68
C VAL A 590 19.84 -17.80 -20.99
N ARG A 591 18.65 -18.20 -21.44
CA ARG A 591 18.45 -18.93 -22.71
C ARG A 591 18.84 -18.12 -23.95
N GLU A 592 18.64 -16.81 -23.92
CA GLU A 592 19.03 -15.92 -25.02
C GLU A 592 20.55 -15.72 -25.03
N LEU A 593 21.18 -15.56 -23.85
CA LEU A 593 22.64 -15.51 -23.70
C LEU A 593 23.30 -16.81 -24.19
N ASP A 594 22.67 -17.96 -23.93
CA ASP A 594 23.13 -19.27 -24.41
C ASP A 594 23.17 -19.35 -25.94
N LEU A 595 22.36 -18.59 -26.68
CA LEU A 595 22.44 -18.53 -28.14
C LEU A 595 23.79 -17.98 -28.61
N TYR A 596 24.34 -16.96 -27.93
CA TYR A 596 25.67 -16.41 -28.23
C TYR A 596 26.77 -17.38 -27.81
N LEU A 597 26.68 -17.93 -26.60
CA LEU A 597 27.67 -18.87 -26.08
C LEU A 597 27.80 -20.11 -26.98
N ASN A 598 26.67 -20.71 -27.36
CA ASN A 598 26.63 -21.88 -28.24
C ASN A 598 27.15 -21.56 -29.64
N LYS A 599 26.84 -20.38 -30.19
CA LYS A 599 27.30 -19.97 -31.52
C LYS A 599 28.82 -19.81 -31.60
N HIS A 600 29.43 -19.28 -30.53
CA HIS A 600 30.86 -19.00 -30.44
C HIS A 600 31.67 -20.07 -29.71
N GLY A 601 31.03 -21.19 -29.33
CA GLY A 601 31.69 -22.31 -28.65
C GLY A 601 32.23 -21.96 -27.25
N LEU A 602 31.61 -21.00 -26.57
CA LEU A 602 31.99 -20.58 -25.23
C LEU A 602 31.31 -21.48 -24.19
N THR A 603 32.11 -22.19 -23.41
CA THR A 603 31.61 -22.98 -22.28
C THR A 603 31.78 -22.19 -20.99
N THR A 604 30.68 -21.83 -20.35
CA THR A 604 30.66 -21.18 -19.04
C THR A 604 29.85 -22.02 -18.07
N VAL A 605 30.39 -22.24 -16.87
CA VAL A 605 29.68 -22.86 -15.74
C VAL A 605 29.50 -21.74 -14.70
N GLY A 606 28.26 -21.37 -14.36
CA GLY A 606 28.02 -20.25 -13.46
C GLY A 606 26.64 -19.58 -13.61
N ARG A 607 26.40 -18.54 -12.80
CA ARG A 607 25.17 -17.73 -12.77
C ARG A 607 25.08 -16.84 -14.02
N LYS A 608 23.93 -16.19 -14.23
CA LYS A 608 23.66 -15.32 -15.41
C LYS A 608 24.77 -14.30 -15.66
N LEU A 609 25.33 -13.72 -14.61
CA LEU A 609 26.38 -12.71 -14.68
C LEU A 609 27.69 -13.25 -15.30
N ASP A 610 28.03 -14.51 -15.04
CA ASP A 610 29.23 -15.17 -15.59
C ASP A 610 29.10 -15.35 -17.10
N LYS A 611 27.88 -15.67 -17.57
CA LYS A 611 27.55 -15.75 -19.00
C LYS A 611 27.69 -14.37 -19.66
N VAL A 612 27.19 -13.32 -19.03
CA VAL A 612 27.32 -11.93 -19.52
C VAL A 612 28.78 -11.50 -19.60
N LYS A 613 29.57 -11.77 -18.54
CA LYS A 613 31.02 -11.49 -18.50
C LYS A 613 31.74 -12.22 -19.64
N ALA A 614 31.48 -13.51 -19.82
CA ALA A 614 32.10 -14.29 -20.90
C ALA A 614 31.75 -13.78 -22.30
N ILE A 615 30.49 -13.38 -22.54
CA ILE A 615 30.05 -12.80 -23.81
C ILE A 615 30.79 -11.48 -24.09
N ARG A 616 30.86 -10.58 -23.10
CA ARG A 616 31.59 -9.30 -23.22
C ARG A 616 33.07 -9.53 -23.47
N CYS A 617 33.72 -10.39 -22.68
CA CYS A 617 35.13 -10.72 -22.83
C CYS A 617 35.41 -11.28 -24.23
N HIS A 618 34.58 -12.22 -24.71
CA HIS A 618 34.74 -12.77 -26.05
C HIS A 618 34.59 -11.71 -27.14
N TYR A 619 33.56 -10.87 -27.02
CA TYR A 619 33.27 -9.80 -27.98
C TYR A 619 34.42 -8.79 -28.11
N TYR A 620 34.85 -8.21 -26.99
CA TYR A 620 35.94 -7.23 -27.00
C TYR A 620 37.29 -7.84 -27.36
N ARG A 621 37.50 -9.14 -27.11
CA ARG A 621 38.71 -9.87 -27.52
C ARG A 621 38.74 -10.20 -29.02
N GLN A 622 37.59 -10.42 -29.66
CA GLN A 622 37.49 -10.55 -31.11
C GLN A 622 37.58 -9.21 -31.83
N ASN A 623 37.10 -8.12 -31.21
CA ASN A 623 36.97 -6.80 -31.85
C ASN A 623 38.10 -5.79 -31.56
N LYS A 624 39.20 -6.15 -30.88
CA LYS A 624 40.31 -5.21 -30.66
C LYS A 624 41.68 -5.76 -31.04
N GLU A 625 42.20 -5.30 -32.18
CA GLU A 625 43.42 -4.50 -32.08
C GLU A 625 43.05 -3.21 -31.32
N THR A 626 43.79 -2.96 -30.24
CA THR A 626 43.85 -1.74 -29.41
C THR A 626 43.05 -1.70 -28.09
N VAL A 627 43.83 -1.87 -27.00
CA VAL A 627 43.77 -1.11 -25.72
C VAL A 627 42.78 -1.63 -24.67
N ILE A 628 43.14 -1.92 -23.41
CA ILE A 628 44.40 -1.97 -22.64
C ILE A 628 44.13 -2.97 -21.49
N THR A 629 45.15 -3.70 -21.07
CA THR A 629 45.24 -4.34 -19.74
C THR A 629 45.24 -3.27 -18.66
N GLU A 630 44.12 -3.10 -17.95
CA GLU A 630 44.10 -2.53 -16.60
C GLU A 630 43.64 -3.58 -15.61
N GLU A 631 44.15 -3.43 -14.40
CA GLU A 631 44.52 -4.47 -13.46
C GLU A 631 43.35 -5.24 -12.86
N LEU A 632 43.64 -6.49 -12.54
CA LEU A 632 42.94 -7.27 -11.52
C LEU A 632 42.92 -6.46 -10.21
N SER A 633 41.82 -5.78 -9.89
CA SER A 633 41.45 -5.57 -8.49
C SER A 633 40.40 -6.63 -8.13
N SER A 634 40.76 -7.42 -7.12
CA SER A 634 39.87 -8.31 -6.40
C SER A 634 39.07 -7.45 -5.42
N ASP A 635 37.99 -6.85 -5.89
CA ASP A 635 36.99 -6.26 -5.01
C ASP A 635 35.68 -7.02 -5.25
N GLU A 636 35.35 -7.83 -4.25
CA GLU A 636 34.07 -8.53 -4.12
C GLU A 636 33.01 -7.49 -3.76
N ASP A 637 32.51 -6.78 -4.77
CA ASP A 637 31.27 -6.02 -4.64
C ASP A 637 30.09 -6.97 -4.91
N ASP A 638 29.54 -7.52 -3.82
CA ASP A 638 28.24 -8.17 -3.78
C ASP A 638 27.15 -7.14 -4.11
N VAL A 639 26.88 -7.00 -5.41
CA VAL A 639 25.66 -6.32 -5.88
C VAL A 639 24.57 -7.37 -5.99
N GLU A 640 23.71 -7.44 -4.98
CA GLU A 640 22.45 -8.19 -5.02
C GLU A 640 21.63 -7.76 -6.25
N PHE A 641 21.34 -8.71 -7.14
CA PHE A 641 20.34 -8.53 -8.18
C PHE A 641 19.46 -9.77 -8.31
N GLU A 642 18.16 -9.47 -8.33
CA GLU A 642 17.01 -10.35 -8.47
C GLU A 642 17.19 -11.40 -9.57
N ASP A 643 17.26 -12.66 -9.15
CA ASP A 643 17.04 -13.80 -10.04
C ASP A 643 15.55 -13.82 -10.42
N GLU A 644 15.21 -13.30 -11.61
CA GLU A 644 14.01 -13.75 -12.33
C GLU A 644 14.24 -15.21 -12.79
N GLU A 645 14.21 -16.14 -11.85
CA GLU A 645 13.84 -17.52 -12.14
C GLU A 645 12.32 -17.61 -12.15
N SER A 646 11.80 -17.81 -13.35
CA SER A 646 10.41 -18.15 -13.60
C SER A 646 10.06 -19.49 -12.94
N GLU A 647 9.41 -19.44 -11.78
CA GLU A 647 8.39 -20.43 -11.42
C GLU A 647 7.01 -19.82 -11.64
N SER A 648 6.33 -20.37 -12.64
CA SER A 648 4.93 -20.17 -12.90
C SER A 648 4.11 -20.71 -11.74
N GLY A 649 3.60 -19.80 -10.94
CA GLY A 649 2.45 -19.99 -10.06
C GLY A 649 1.79 -18.63 -9.94
N GLU A 650 1.08 -18.20 -10.99
CA GLU A 650 0.15 -17.08 -10.88
C GLU A 650 -0.86 -17.47 -9.81
N ALA A 651 -0.63 -17.01 -8.57
CA ALA A 651 -1.63 -17.00 -7.53
C ALA A 651 -2.82 -16.22 -8.11
N GLU A 652 -3.98 -16.86 -8.11
CA GLU A 652 -5.22 -16.25 -8.58
C GLU A 652 -5.53 -15.02 -7.71
N SER A 653 -5.09 -13.86 -8.20
CA SER A 653 -5.63 -12.58 -7.81
C SER A 653 -6.83 -12.33 -8.70
N ASP A 654 -8.02 -12.57 -8.15
CA ASP A 654 -9.30 -12.08 -8.69
C ASP A 654 -9.34 -10.54 -8.64
N ASP A 655 -8.45 -9.91 -9.41
CA ASP A 655 -8.48 -8.48 -9.66
C ASP A 655 -9.53 -8.22 -10.73
N ASP A 656 -10.76 -7.94 -10.28
CA ASP A 656 -11.82 -7.41 -11.13
C ASP A 656 -11.34 -6.10 -11.78
N TYR A 657 -10.94 -6.21 -13.04
CA TYR A 657 -10.62 -5.05 -13.86
C TYR A 657 -11.87 -4.18 -14.04
N VAL A 658 -11.77 -2.95 -13.52
CA VAL A 658 -12.77 -1.88 -13.64
C VAL A 658 -12.89 -1.46 -15.10
N PHE A 659 -14.13 -1.27 -15.57
CA PHE A 659 -14.45 -0.60 -16.83
C PHE A 659 -13.81 0.79 -16.83
N VAL A 660 -12.76 0.98 -17.62
CA VAL A 660 -12.41 2.29 -18.18
C VAL A 660 -13.20 2.36 -19.47
N ASP A 661 -14.03 3.38 -19.61
CA ASP A 661 -14.74 3.67 -20.85
C ASP A 661 -13.75 3.64 -22.02
N LEU A 662 -14.07 2.77 -22.98
CA LEU A 662 -13.42 2.71 -24.28
C LEU A 662 -13.79 3.97 -25.04
N ASP A 663 -12.86 4.91 -25.11
CA ASP A 663 -12.58 5.67 -26.33
C ASP A 663 -11.16 6.23 -26.21
N GLU A 664 -10.22 5.56 -26.88
CA GLU A 664 -9.03 6.12 -27.54
C GLU A 664 -8.06 4.97 -27.87
N GLN A 665 -8.30 4.31 -29.00
CA GLN A 665 -7.23 3.66 -29.74
C GLN A 665 -6.59 4.75 -30.61
N PRO A 666 -5.28 5.05 -30.50
CA PRO A 666 -4.55 5.53 -31.66
C PRO A 666 -4.18 4.31 -32.49
N GLU A 667 -4.77 4.22 -33.68
CA GLU A 667 -4.40 3.27 -34.71
C GLU A 667 -2.88 3.31 -34.97
N ILE A 668 -2.28 2.13 -35.02
CA ILE A 668 -0.90 1.93 -35.47
C ILE A 668 -0.85 2.26 -36.97
N GLY A 669 -0.43 3.48 -37.29
CA GLY A 669 -0.10 3.94 -38.64
C GLY A 669 1.40 3.79 -38.92
N THR A 670 1.72 2.91 -39.85
CA THR A 670 3.04 2.57 -40.38
C THR A 670 3.92 3.77 -40.77
N SER A 671 5.23 3.60 -40.54
CA SER A 671 6.38 4.24 -41.20
C SER A 671 6.05 5.06 -42.46
N SER A 672 6.35 6.35 -42.44
CA SER A 672 6.58 7.14 -43.67
C SER A 672 7.50 8.32 -43.37
N THR A 673 8.62 8.29 -44.06
CA THR A 673 9.75 9.20 -44.16
C THR A 673 9.39 10.69 -44.14
N ILE A 674 10.18 11.44 -43.36
CA ILE A 674 10.29 12.90 -43.34
C ILE A 674 10.61 13.41 -44.76
N GLN A 675 9.77 14.28 -45.32
CA GLN A 675 10.14 15.16 -46.42
C GLN A 675 9.97 16.62 -46.00
N PHE A 676 11.09 17.34 -46.04
CA PHE A 676 11.15 18.79 -45.87
C PHE A 676 10.43 19.47 -47.04
N VAL A 677 9.51 20.38 -46.74
CA VAL A 677 9.03 21.39 -47.70
C VAL A 677 9.25 22.75 -47.05
N SER A 678 10.02 23.58 -47.77
CA SER A 678 10.43 24.93 -47.41
C SER A 678 9.27 25.92 -47.47
N ASP A 679 9.36 26.96 -46.65
CA ASP A 679 8.51 28.15 -46.67
C ASP A 679 8.45 28.78 -48.05
N GLU A 680 7.28 28.77 -48.69
CA GLU A 680 6.77 29.83 -49.59
C GLU A 680 5.37 29.48 -50.10
N GLN A 681 4.46 30.48 -50.06
CA GLN A 681 3.14 30.58 -50.74
C GLN A 681 1.87 30.43 -49.87
N ILE A 682 1.44 31.62 -49.43
CA ILE A 682 0.10 32.11 -49.08
C ILE A 682 -1.00 31.61 -50.05
N PHE A 683 -2.22 31.29 -49.56
CA PHE A 683 -3.47 31.98 -49.94
C PHE A 683 -4.70 31.59 -49.09
N THR A 684 -5.51 32.64 -48.87
CA THR A 684 -6.79 32.79 -48.20
C THR A 684 -7.90 31.84 -48.70
N VAL A 685 -8.93 31.56 -47.88
CA VAL A 685 -10.39 31.63 -48.19
C VAL A 685 -11.22 31.05 -47.02
N VAL A 686 -11.87 31.91 -46.21
CA VAL A 686 -13.33 32.17 -46.09
C VAL A 686 -14.13 31.14 -45.27
N VAL A 687 -14.63 31.64 -44.13
CA VAL A 687 -15.72 31.09 -43.31
C VAL A 687 -17.04 31.15 -44.09
N GLN A 688 -17.80 30.05 -44.08
CA GLN A 688 -19.23 30.09 -44.38
C GLN A 688 -20.00 29.26 -43.34
N ASP A 689 -20.77 30.00 -42.53
CA ASP A 689 -21.90 29.51 -41.73
C ASP A 689 -22.94 28.84 -42.63
N ASP A 690 -23.61 27.81 -42.12
CA ASP A 690 -24.98 27.52 -42.51
C ASP A 690 -25.86 27.15 -41.30
N PHE A 691 -26.86 28.00 -41.10
CA PHE A 691 -27.97 27.91 -40.16
C PHE A 691 -29.03 26.92 -40.67
N ALA A 692 -29.60 26.09 -39.79
CA ALA A 692 -30.95 25.53 -40.01
C ALA A 692 -31.70 25.18 -38.69
N THR A 693 -32.48 26.17 -38.23
CA THR A 693 -33.86 26.12 -37.71
C THR A 693 -34.33 25.23 -36.55
N ARG A 694 -34.89 25.95 -35.56
CA ARG A 694 -35.75 25.60 -34.40
C ARG A 694 -37.13 24.99 -34.72
N LYS A 695 -37.72 24.32 -33.73
CA LYS A 695 -39.12 24.46 -33.21
C LYS A 695 -39.22 23.76 -31.83
N SER A 696 -39.17 24.48 -30.69
CA SER A 696 -40.27 25.15 -29.94
C SER A 696 -41.31 24.23 -29.29
N PHE A 697 -41.45 24.26 -27.96
CA PHE A 697 -42.68 24.71 -27.25
C PHE A 697 -42.41 24.93 -25.75
N SER A 698 -42.80 26.12 -25.27
CA SER A 698 -42.95 26.59 -23.88
C SER A 698 -44.22 25.97 -23.25
N GLU A 699 -44.48 25.97 -21.94
CA GLU A 699 -44.79 27.14 -21.08
C GLU A 699 -44.82 26.74 -19.59
N LYS A 700 -44.42 27.68 -18.72
CA LYS A 700 -44.78 27.75 -17.28
C LYS A 700 -45.97 28.72 -17.12
N PRO A 701 -46.80 28.58 -16.07
CA PRO A 701 -47.59 29.69 -15.53
C PRO A 701 -47.04 30.24 -14.20
N PRO A 702 -47.49 31.44 -13.77
CA PRO A 702 -46.72 32.35 -12.92
C PRO A 702 -47.17 32.43 -11.46
N ILE A 703 -46.30 33.05 -10.67
CA ILE A 703 -46.47 33.51 -9.28
C ILE A 703 -47.41 34.72 -9.24
N LEU A 704 -48.26 34.83 -8.22
CA LEU A 704 -48.89 36.08 -7.77
C LEU A 704 -49.02 36.10 -6.24
N ASN A 705 -48.46 37.18 -5.67
CA ASN A 705 -48.58 37.80 -4.33
C ASN A 705 -48.23 37.01 -3.07
#